data_AF-A0A966VCG2-F1
#
_entry.id   AF-A0A966VCG2-F1
#
_cell.length_a   1.000
_cell.length_b   1.000
_cell.length_c   1.000
_cell.angle_alpha   90.00
_cell.angle_beta   90.00
_cell.angle_gamma   90.00
#
_symmetry.space_group_name_H-M   'P 1'
#
loop_
_entity.id
_entity.type
_entity.pdbx_description
1 polymer ?
#
loop_
_entity_poly.entity_id
_entity_poly.type
_entity_poly.pdbx_seq_one_letter_code
_entity_poly.pdbx_strand_id
1 'polypeptide(L)'
;MVNDKDVIMVHHLLVEAGGLRICDKVVAAITRIPEKVMKLLFIHDYMFFYPDNPNILRSDYYDPPSHRLQFFKTFCDAFRKVFFNSKNCFENFARYITLESEKTMILNCVPDIDLFSPARAFPSSGKTVYHIGIMGDINCVPKGANLAKQIISFFHQEQPDRFRFIIFGNFDYRPPNVRVLGKYHNETVLKDIEENQIDLFIFLSEFEETYSLTLSFALRTGLPIVYNRIGAYTERLENYDNCFPFDASDYKKVLSLCEEIVARGAASHQIDTRYRIIQNVPELSPYVHSRVHWDEFTVNLHHRNVIFLHCTNLQDQKGRHIFMEQWDTIRSSGLFEKIDYLFVILLGIHFLLPKHHKLRLIYYSENPLEWEFPSIQKLRDFSAHAPFNTRILYMHTKGVTGKPFSLQWRRFLEYFLIERHADCLKALEDYRAVGTNHYVYRDGINDLRNHFSGNFWWANSDYVKTLSAPEDSGDRYAPEHFIIGSMTDFRYIFSFHRNTLDPYSKPYIESVYRTDIIQRDVLGRIKGAFTKTRPIYGVYFIACIGDYKDIVRSQIVALLESGLYDITDKIFCFVTMVTENWILDELREYPKIQIIISPNNEYERFAINGFRPLIPVTEYFLYYFHTKSVTRKEQCYEDWRVLCDHFTLKRWRVSIELLRYYDCVGILLKNFPMVHFSGNYWWSRSENLQHLKPIEEHYLMPEMFVCSNYKANPVSLHQSGVLHGITEYPASRYETVRDEDIVMNFHVVPEFNFGDEDRLKP
;
A
#
# COMPACT_ATOMS: atom_id res chain seq x y z
N MET A 1 25.41 -41.58 -15.04
CA MET A 1 24.89 -41.09 -16.33
C MET A 1 24.10 -39.84 -16.01
N VAL A 2 24.47 -38.70 -16.60
CA VAL A 2 23.77 -37.41 -16.45
C VAL A 2 23.50 -36.92 -17.87
N ASN A 3 22.28 -36.48 -18.13
CA ASN A 3 21.86 -35.92 -19.41
C ASN A 3 21.80 -34.37 -19.35
N ASP A 4 21.68 -33.73 -20.50
CA ASP A 4 21.74 -32.25 -20.60
C ASP A 4 20.52 -31.53 -20.03
N LYS A 5 19.44 -32.26 -19.72
CA LYS A 5 18.22 -31.73 -19.08
C LYS A 5 18.23 -31.89 -17.56
N ASP A 6 19.20 -32.63 -17.02
CA ASP A 6 19.31 -32.83 -15.58
C ASP A 6 19.84 -31.55 -14.91
N VAL A 7 19.34 -31.30 -13.69
CA VAL A 7 19.86 -30.25 -12.80
C VAL A 7 20.57 -30.93 -11.63
N ILE A 8 21.84 -30.60 -11.43
CA ILE A 8 22.63 -31.09 -10.30
C ILE A 8 22.70 -30.00 -9.24
N MET A 9 22.14 -30.30 -8.08
CA MET A 9 22.25 -29.46 -6.88
C MET A 9 23.30 -30.06 -5.95
N VAL A 10 24.37 -29.33 -5.70
CA VAL A 10 25.46 -29.77 -4.82
C VAL A 10 25.41 -28.96 -3.53
N HIS A 11 25.30 -29.69 -2.42
CA HIS A 11 25.53 -29.12 -1.11
C HIS A 11 27.02 -29.24 -0.80
N HIS A 12 27.64 -28.17 -0.32
CA HIS A 12 29.08 -28.13 -0.04
C HIS A 12 29.60 -29.10 1.05
N LEU A 13 28.73 -29.80 1.77
CA LEU A 13 29.08 -30.85 2.75
C LEU A 13 29.50 -32.15 2.02
N LEU A 14 30.64 -32.12 1.33
CA LEU A 14 31.21 -33.29 0.65
C LEU A 14 32.12 -34.07 1.60
N VAL A 15 31.54 -34.85 2.53
CA VAL A 15 32.26 -35.54 3.62
C VAL A 15 32.86 -36.89 3.17
N GLU A 16 34.12 -37.16 3.52
CA GLU A 16 34.75 -38.49 3.39
C GLU A 16 34.40 -39.41 4.58
N ALA A 17 34.34 -40.73 4.36
CA ALA A 17 34.13 -41.69 5.46
C ALA A 17 35.29 -41.61 6.47
N GLY A 18 35.03 -41.03 7.64
CA GLY A 18 36.02 -40.86 8.72
C GLY A 18 36.31 -39.42 9.15
N GLY A 19 35.71 -38.40 8.53
CA GLY A 19 35.84 -37.03 9.02
C GLY A 19 35.35 -35.94 8.05
N LEU A 20 35.23 -34.74 8.60
CA LEU A 20 34.87 -33.51 7.91
C LEU A 20 36.00 -33.07 6.93
N ARG A 21 36.10 -33.70 5.75
CA ARG A 21 37.04 -33.30 4.69
C ARG A 21 36.33 -33.25 3.35
N ILE A 22 36.65 -32.23 2.54
CA ILE A 22 36.16 -32.09 1.16
C ILE A 22 36.68 -33.28 0.35
N CYS A 23 35.77 -34.04 -0.26
CA CYS A 23 36.17 -35.16 -1.12
C CYS A 23 36.67 -34.67 -2.48
N ASP A 24 37.99 -34.59 -2.66
CA ASP A 24 38.65 -34.22 -3.93
C ASP A 24 38.15 -35.05 -5.13
N LYS A 25 37.76 -36.31 -4.90
CA LYS A 25 37.18 -37.19 -5.93
C LYS A 25 35.80 -36.70 -6.40
N VAL A 26 34.95 -36.23 -5.48
CA VAL A 26 33.63 -35.70 -5.84
C VAL A 26 33.78 -34.39 -6.59
N VAL A 27 34.71 -33.53 -6.15
CA VAL A 27 35.00 -32.28 -6.84
C VAL A 27 35.53 -32.54 -8.26
N ALA A 28 36.51 -33.44 -8.42
CA ALA A 28 37.01 -33.84 -9.73
C ALA A 28 35.94 -34.47 -10.62
N ALA A 29 34.96 -35.18 -10.04
CA ALA A 29 33.83 -35.70 -10.78
C ALA A 29 32.90 -34.58 -11.27
N ILE A 30 32.55 -33.62 -10.41
CA ILE A 30 31.69 -32.46 -10.75
C ILE A 30 32.33 -31.62 -11.87
N THR A 31 33.63 -31.37 -11.80
CA THR A 31 34.35 -30.58 -12.83
C THR A 31 34.43 -31.29 -14.18
N ARG A 32 34.26 -32.62 -14.23
CA ARG A 32 34.22 -33.40 -15.48
C ARG A 32 32.82 -33.44 -16.12
N ILE A 33 31.78 -33.00 -15.40
CA ILE A 33 30.42 -32.96 -15.93
C ILE A 33 30.34 -31.86 -16.99
N PRO A 34 29.83 -32.15 -18.21
CA PRO A 34 29.73 -31.17 -19.30
C PRO A 34 29.07 -29.86 -18.88
N GLU A 35 29.55 -28.73 -19.40
CA GLU A 35 29.04 -27.39 -19.05
C GLU A 35 27.55 -27.18 -19.39
N LYS A 36 27.05 -27.89 -20.40
CA LYS A 36 25.63 -27.88 -20.80
C LYS A 36 24.68 -28.42 -19.73
N VAL A 37 25.17 -29.22 -18.78
CA VAL A 37 24.38 -29.70 -17.64
C VAL A 37 24.28 -28.58 -16.60
N MET A 38 23.06 -28.25 -16.17
CA MET A 38 22.83 -27.24 -15.15
C MET A 38 23.38 -27.68 -13.79
N LYS A 39 24.31 -26.91 -13.23
CA LYS A 39 24.97 -27.19 -11.94
C LYS A 39 24.75 -26.01 -11.00
N LEU A 40 24.17 -26.27 -9.82
CA LEU A 40 23.92 -25.30 -8.76
C LEU A 40 24.68 -25.68 -7.49
N LEU A 41 25.39 -24.75 -6.86
CA LEU A 41 26.14 -24.96 -5.62
C LEU A 41 25.46 -24.24 -4.46
N PHE A 42 25.30 -24.90 -3.31
CA PHE A 42 24.77 -24.32 -2.09
C PHE A 42 25.81 -24.33 -0.97
N ILE A 43 26.20 -23.14 -0.53
CA ILE A 43 27.11 -22.89 0.58
C ILE A 43 26.27 -22.71 1.86
N HIS A 44 26.47 -23.60 2.84
CA HIS A 44 25.75 -23.56 4.12
C HIS A 44 26.64 -23.24 5.31
N ASP A 45 27.95 -23.46 5.25
CA ASP A 45 28.89 -23.21 6.34
C ASP A 45 30.31 -22.90 5.84
N TYR A 46 31.27 -22.76 6.76
CA TYR A 46 32.64 -22.34 6.48
C TYR A 46 33.62 -23.50 6.26
N MET A 47 33.13 -24.72 6.10
CA MET A 47 33.93 -25.94 5.92
C MET A 47 34.96 -25.85 4.79
N PHE A 48 34.67 -25.09 3.73
CA PHE A 48 35.63 -24.88 2.63
C PHE A 48 36.95 -24.25 3.08
N PHE A 49 36.87 -23.32 4.02
CA PHE A 49 38.03 -22.65 4.59
C PHE A 49 38.56 -23.39 5.81
N TYR A 50 37.66 -23.92 6.64
CA TYR A 50 37.96 -24.49 7.95
C TYR A 50 37.41 -25.94 8.09
N PRO A 51 37.91 -26.91 7.30
CA PRO A 51 37.39 -28.28 7.30
C PRO A 51 37.58 -29.01 8.63
N ASP A 52 38.67 -28.71 9.35
CA ASP A 52 38.96 -29.32 10.65
C ASP A 52 38.21 -28.63 11.81
N ASN A 53 37.68 -27.42 11.58
CA ASN A 53 36.89 -26.66 12.56
C ASN A 53 35.84 -25.77 11.86
N PRO A 54 34.74 -26.33 11.33
CA PRO A 54 33.77 -25.56 10.55
C PRO A 54 32.94 -24.57 11.39
N ASN A 55 32.91 -24.74 12.72
CA ASN A 55 32.24 -23.85 13.68
C ASN A 55 33.26 -22.94 14.40
N ILE A 56 34.27 -22.48 13.68
CA ILE A 56 35.34 -21.63 14.22
C ILE A 56 34.77 -20.30 14.72
N LEU A 57 35.19 -19.85 15.91
CA LEU A 57 34.77 -18.56 16.46
C LEU A 57 35.41 -17.42 15.65
N ARG A 58 34.72 -16.28 15.56
CA ARG A 58 35.21 -15.11 14.82
C ARG A 58 36.58 -14.62 15.31
N SER A 59 36.84 -14.73 16.61
CA SER A 59 38.13 -14.38 17.23
C SER A 59 39.28 -15.27 16.75
N ASP A 60 38.97 -16.47 16.27
CA ASP A 60 39.92 -17.52 15.95
C ASP A 60 40.10 -17.69 14.44
N TYR A 61 39.46 -16.83 13.62
CA TYR A 61 39.60 -16.85 12.18
C TYR A 61 41.07 -16.70 11.78
N TYR A 62 41.53 -17.60 10.91
CA TYR A 62 42.83 -17.51 10.26
C TYR A 62 42.65 -17.41 8.75
N ASP A 63 43.64 -16.82 8.09
CA ASP A 63 43.67 -16.73 6.62
C ASP A 63 43.72 -18.13 6.01
N PRO A 64 42.73 -18.52 5.18
CA PRO A 64 42.77 -19.82 4.53
C PRO A 64 43.98 -19.89 3.58
N PRO A 65 44.68 -21.04 3.50
CA PRO A 65 45.83 -21.19 2.61
C PRO A 65 45.49 -20.88 1.15
N SER A 66 46.39 -20.22 0.41
CA SER A 66 46.14 -19.77 -0.97
C SER A 66 45.68 -20.89 -1.92
N HIS A 67 46.20 -22.12 -1.74
CA HIS A 67 45.76 -23.27 -2.55
C HIS A 67 44.28 -23.62 -2.35
N ARG A 68 43.73 -23.41 -1.14
CA ARG A 68 42.30 -23.62 -0.86
C ARG A 68 41.43 -22.52 -1.45
N LEU A 69 41.89 -21.27 -1.39
CA LEU A 69 41.21 -20.15 -2.03
C LEU A 69 41.13 -20.36 -3.55
N GLN A 70 42.24 -20.76 -4.16
CA GLN A 70 42.30 -21.10 -5.58
C GLN A 70 41.38 -22.27 -5.93
N PHE A 71 41.40 -23.33 -5.11
CA PHE A 71 40.51 -24.47 -5.28
C PHE A 71 39.04 -24.08 -5.19
N PHE A 72 38.63 -23.31 -4.17
CA PHE A 72 37.25 -22.88 -4.00
C PHE A 72 36.80 -22.03 -5.20
N LYS A 73 37.65 -21.11 -5.69
CA LYS A 73 37.35 -20.33 -6.90
C LYS A 73 37.12 -21.24 -8.11
N THR A 74 38.06 -22.14 -8.40
CA THR A 74 37.93 -23.11 -9.50
C THR A 74 36.69 -24.01 -9.34
N PHE A 75 36.34 -24.35 -8.10
CA PHE A 75 35.14 -25.13 -7.82
C PHE A 75 33.88 -24.33 -8.13
N CYS A 76 33.76 -23.09 -7.65
CA CYS A 76 32.64 -22.20 -7.98
C CYS A 76 32.47 -22.00 -9.49
N ASP A 77 33.58 -21.91 -10.23
CA ASP A 77 33.56 -21.75 -11.69
C ASP A 77 32.90 -22.91 -12.44
N ALA A 78 32.86 -24.11 -11.84
CA ALA A 78 32.18 -25.27 -12.41
C ALA A 78 30.64 -25.21 -12.33
N PHE A 79 30.06 -24.21 -11.64
CA PHE A 79 28.63 -24.06 -11.41
C PHE A 79 28.05 -22.84 -12.13
N ARG A 80 26.79 -22.95 -12.57
CA ARG A 80 26.03 -21.84 -13.16
C ARG A 80 25.68 -20.78 -12.12
N LYS A 81 25.36 -21.22 -10.90
CA LYS A 81 25.07 -20.36 -9.74
C LYS A 81 25.60 -20.97 -8.45
N VAL A 82 26.03 -20.08 -7.56
CA VAL A 82 26.45 -20.36 -6.19
C VAL A 82 25.52 -19.60 -5.24
N PHE A 83 24.79 -20.34 -4.42
CA PHE A 83 23.80 -19.83 -3.48
C PHE A 83 24.38 -19.78 -2.06
N PHE A 84 24.13 -18.67 -1.39
CA PHE A 84 24.41 -18.45 0.02
C PHE A 84 23.10 -18.35 0.79
N ASN A 85 23.05 -18.99 1.96
CA ASN A 85 21.91 -18.99 2.86
C ASN A 85 21.74 -17.68 3.67
N SER A 86 22.82 -16.91 3.84
CA SER A 86 22.84 -15.62 4.52
C SER A 86 23.83 -14.66 3.89
N LYS A 87 23.62 -13.36 4.14
CA LYS A 87 24.52 -12.32 3.66
C LYS A 87 25.86 -12.38 4.41
N ASN A 88 25.85 -12.69 5.71
CA ASN A 88 27.03 -12.83 6.54
C ASN A 88 27.91 -13.98 6.05
N CYS A 89 27.30 -15.11 5.67
CA CYS A 89 28.03 -16.20 5.03
C CYS A 89 28.70 -15.71 3.74
N PHE A 90 27.96 -15.08 2.83
CA PHE A 90 28.51 -14.51 1.60
C PHE A 90 29.67 -13.54 1.87
N GLU A 91 29.50 -12.58 2.78
CA GLU A 91 30.51 -11.57 3.08
C GLU A 91 31.79 -12.19 3.66
N ASN A 92 31.66 -13.20 4.53
CA ASN A 92 32.81 -13.93 5.05
C ASN A 92 33.60 -14.66 3.95
N PHE A 93 32.91 -15.20 2.93
CA PHE A 93 33.57 -15.76 1.75
C PHE A 93 34.20 -14.68 0.86
N ALA A 94 33.50 -13.55 0.67
CA ALA A 94 33.94 -12.44 -0.17
C ALA A 94 35.18 -11.70 0.39
N ARG A 95 35.51 -11.86 1.68
CA ARG A 95 36.76 -11.34 2.28
C ARG A 95 38.02 -11.93 1.66
N TYR A 96 37.97 -13.19 1.25
CA TYR A 96 39.15 -13.92 0.80
C TYR A 96 39.18 -14.17 -0.71
N ILE A 97 38.02 -14.20 -1.37
CA ILE A 97 37.93 -14.38 -2.81
C ILE A 97 36.93 -13.42 -3.46
N THR A 98 37.25 -12.98 -4.67
CA THR A 98 36.30 -12.23 -5.50
C THR A 98 35.21 -13.17 -6.00
N LEU A 99 33.97 -12.90 -5.59
CA LEU A 99 32.78 -13.61 -6.03
C LEU A 99 32.06 -12.80 -7.11
N GLU A 100 31.89 -13.39 -8.30
CA GLU A 100 31.19 -12.73 -9.41
C GLU A 100 29.69 -12.58 -9.10
N SER A 101 29.16 -11.37 -9.18
CA SER A 101 27.75 -11.07 -8.89
C SER A 101 26.78 -11.82 -9.83
N GLU A 102 27.22 -12.12 -11.05
CA GLU A 102 26.42 -12.88 -12.02
C GLU A 102 26.37 -14.37 -11.71
N LYS A 103 27.33 -14.91 -10.94
CA LYS A 103 27.34 -16.32 -10.52
C LYS A 103 26.83 -16.51 -9.10
N THR A 104 26.79 -15.47 -8.28
CA THR A 104 26.42 -15.58 -6.86
C THR A 104 25.02 -15.07 -6.57
N MET A 105 24.36 -15.68 -5.58
CA MET A 105 23.04 -15.27 -5.12
C MET A 105 22.89 -15.53 -3.62
N ILE A 106 22.26 -14.60 -2.90
CA ILE A 106 21.92 -14.75 -1.48
C ILE A 106 20.42 -15.00 -1.41
N LEU A 107 19.99 -16.07 -0.76
CA LEU A 107 18.57 -16.45 -0.73
C LEU A 107 17.72 -15.50 0.17
N ASN A 108 16.62 -14.99 -0.37
CA ASN A 108 15.56 -14.33 0.40
C ASN A 108 14.73 -15.37 1.17
N CYS A 109 14.44 -16.50 0.53
CA CYS A 109 13.72 -17.62 1.10
C CYS A 109 14.62 -18.86 1.12
N VAL A 110 14.86 -19.44 2.29
CA VAL A 110 15.53 -20.75 2.41
C VAL A 110 14.43 -21.77 2.71
N PRO A 111 14.45 -22.97 2.11
CA PRO A 111 13.46 -24.01 2.40
C PRO A 111 13.63 -24.49 3.84
N ASP A 112 12.88 -23.87 4.73
CA ASP A 112 12.86 -24.15 6.16
C ASP A 112 11.44 -24.20 6.69
N ILE A 113 11.29 -24.12 8.01
CA ILE A 113 9.98 -24.14 8.63
C ILE A 113 9.23 -22.88 8.30
N ASP A 114 8.02 -23.12 7.83
CA ASP A 114 7.09 -22.11 7.44
C ASP A 114 6.77 -21.12 8.58
N LEU A 115 7.07 -19.84 8.33
CA LEU A 115 7.10 -18.76 9.32
C LEU A 115 5.73 -18.08 9.51
N PHE A 116 4.63 -18.81 9.33
CA PHE A 116 3.24 -18.34 9.45
C PHE A 116 2.78 -17.99 10.88
N SER A 117 3.61 -17.28 11.66
CA SER A 117 3.10 -16.60 12.84
C SER A 117 2.73 -15.17 12.47
N PRO A 118 1.44 -14.85 12.26
CA PRO A 118 1.00 -13.50 11.91
C PRO A 118 1.06 -12.55 13.11
N ALA A 119 0.93 -13.06 14.34
CA ALA A 119 0.95 -12.25 15.56
C ALA A 119 2.30 -12.39 16.29
N ARG A 120 3.05 -11.29 16.34
CA ARG A 120 4.19 -11.14 17.24
C ARG A 120 3.63 -10.78 18.62
N ALA A 121 3.94 -11.60 19.62
CA ALA A 121 3.36 -11.48 20.94
C ALA A 121 4.42 -11.12 22.00
N PHE A 122 3.93 -10.60 23.13
CA PHE A 122 4.67 -10.51 24.38
C PHE A 122 4.06 -11.49 25.40
N PRO A 123 4.81 -11.91 26.44
CA PRO A 123 4.29 -12.81 27.45
C PRO A 123 3.15 -12.16 28.24
N SER A 124 2.29 -12.97 28.87
CA SER A 124 1.27 -12.44 29.77
C SER A 124 1.91 -11.76 30.99
N SER A 125 1.40 -10.58 31.36
CA SER A 125 1.88 -9.84 32.53
C SER A 125 1.46 -10.51 33.85
N GLY A 126 2.27 -10.32 34.89
CA GLY A 126 1.93 -10.74 36.25
C GLY A 126 2.11 -12.23 36.55
N LYS A 127 2.77 -13.01 35.69
CA LYS A 127 3.17 -14.38 36.05
C LYS A 127 4.18 -14.34 37.20
N THR A 128 4.06 -15.32 38.11
CA THR A 128 5.04 -15.50 39.19
C THR A 128 6.37 -16.05 38.66
N VAL A 129 6.30 -16.91 37.64
CA VAL A 129 7.44 -17.54 36.98
C VAL A 129 7.29 -17.41 35.48
N TYR A 130 8.35 -16.98 34.80
CA TYR A 130 8.44 -16.92 33.35
C TYR A 130 9.40 -18.01 32.83
N HIS A 131 8.98 -18.73 31.78
CA HIS A 131 9.77 -19.81 31.19
C HIS A 131 10.56 -19.33 29.97
N ILE A 132 11.88 -19.44 30.05
CA ILE A 132 12.82 -19.05 29.00
C ILE A 132 13.27 -20.30 28.24
N GLY A 133 12.95 -20.38 26.95
CA GLY A 133 13.39 -21.45 26.06
C GLY A 133 14.80 -21.22 25.52
N ILE A 134 15.65 -22.24 25.54
CA ILE A 134 16.93 -22.27 24.81
C ILE A 134 16.93 -23.53 23.94
N MET A 135 17.21 -23.38 22.64
CA MET A 135 17.13 -24.47 21.67
C MET A 135 18.48 -24.81 21.05
N GLY A 136 18.83 -26.09 21.03
CA GLY A 136 20.03 -26.64 20.39
C GLY A 136 20.90 -27.47 21.34
N ASP A 137 21.97 -28.06 20.82
CA ASP A 137 23.00 -28.69 21.65
C ASP A 137 23.94 -27.61 22.21
N ILE A 138 23.73 -27.21 23.47
CA ILE A 138 24.41 -26.10 24.15
C ILE A 138 25.62 -26.61 24.94
N ASN A 139 26.09 -27.85 24.70
CA ASN A 139 27.28 -28.37 25.37
C ASN A 139 28.59 -27.96 24.69
N CYS A 140 28.56 -27.52 23.43
CA CYS A 140 29.77 -27.07 22.74
C CYS A 140 29.94 -25.54 22.80
N VAL A 141 31.18 -25.11 22.96
CA VAL A 141 31.54 -23.67 23.07
C VAL A 141 30.99 -22.84 21.91
N PRO A 142 31.08 -23.27 20.63
CA PRO A 142 30.53 -22.50 19.52
C PRO A 142 29.03 -22.19 19.64
N LYS A 143 28.25 -23.11 20.23
CA LYS A 143 26.80 -22.95 20.44
C LYS A 143 26.45 -22.18 21.72
N GLY A 144 27.45 -21.57 22.38
CA GLY A 144 27.25 -20.68 23.52
C GLY A 144 27.27 -21.35 24.89
N ALA A 145 27.94 -22.50 25.04
CA ALA A 145 27.97 -23.24 26.31
C ALA A 145 28.46 -22.39 27.49
N ASN A 146 29.47 -21.55 27.27
CA ASN A 146 30.04 -20.69 28.31
C ASN A 146 29.13 -19.50 28.59
N LEU A 147 28.65 -18.84 27.55
CA LEU A 147 27.71 -17.72 27.66
C LEU A 147 26.41 -18.14 28.37
N ALA A 148 25.87 -19.32 28.06
CA ALA A 148 24.72 -19.91 28.75
C ALA A 148 24.96 -20.07 30.25
N LYS A 149 26.12 -20.62 30.65
CA LYS A 149 26.48 -20.76 32.07
C LYS A 149 26.56 -19.39 32.76
N GLN A 150 27.16 -18.38 32.14
CA GLN A 150 27.28 -17.04 32.70
C GLN A 150 25.91 -16.38 32.91
N ILE A 151 25.06 -16.39 31.89
CA ILE A 151 23.71 -15.80 31.95
C ILE A 151 22.85 -16.53 33.00
N ILE A 152 22.79 -17.86 32.94
CA ILE A 152 21.96 -18.65 33.86
C ILE A 152 22.45 -18.46 35.31
N SER A 153 23.77 -18.43 35.55
CA SER A 153 24.33 -18.18 36.88
C SER A 153 23.95 -16.81 37.42
N PHE A 154 24.00 -15.78 36.55
CA PHE A 154 23.60 -14.43 36.92
C PHE A 154 22.11 -14.35 37.25
N PHE A 155 21.24 -14.96 36.45
CA PHE A 155 19.81 -15.06 36.75
C PHE A 155 19.53 -15.82 38.06
N HIS A 156 20.28 -16.88 38.33
CA HIS A 156 20.14 -17.63 39.58
C HIS A 156 20.54 -16.79 40.82
N GLN A 157 21.51 -15.88 40.68
CA GLN A 157 21.92 -14.98 41.76
C GLN A 157 20.91 -13.85 42.00
N GLU A 158 20.41 -13.23 40.93
CA GLU A 158 19.59 -12.02 41.03
C GLU A 158 18.08 -12.30 41.14
N GLN A 159 17.58 -13.33 40.43
CA GLN A 159 16.14 -13.60 40.25
C GLN A 159 15.83 -15.12 40.15
N PRO A 160 16.25 -15.96 41.13
CA PRO A 160 16.17 -17.42 41.01
C PRO A 160 14.75 -17.98 40.86
N ASP A 161 13.75 -17.29 41.43
CA ASP A 161 12.36 -17.77 41.46
C ASP A 161 11.49 -17.18 40.35
N ARG A 162 11.94 -16.10 39.70
CA ARG A 162 11.13 -15.36 38.71
C ARG A 162 11.30 -15.90 37.29
N PHE A 163 12.46 -16.46 36.97
CA PHE A 163 12.80 -16.95 35.63
C PHE A 163 13.33 -18.38 35.68
N ARG A 164 12.73 -19.24 34.86
CA ARG A 164 13.12 -20.64 34.71
C ARG A 164 13.55 -20.94 33.29
N PHE A 165 14.70 -21.58 33.13
CA PHE A 165 15.24 -21.96 31.83
C PHE A 165 14.80 -23.37 31.45
N ILE A 166 14.25 -23.53 30.26
CA ILE A 166 13.86 -24.80 29.65
C ILE A 166 14.73 -25.05 28.43
N ILE A 167 15.59 -26.07 28.48
CA ILE A 167 16.55 -26.38 27.42
C ILE A 167 16.01 -27.50 26.54
N PHE A 168 15.78 -27.18 25.27
CA PHE A 168 15.47 -28.12 24.20
C PHE A 168 16.79 -28.55 23.55
N GLY A 169 17.40 -29.59 24.09
CA GLY A 169 18.68 -30.14 23.64
C GLY A 169 19.55 -30.59 24.81
N ASN A 170 20.82 -30.86 24.52
CA ASN A 170 21.79 -31.23 25.55
C ASN A 170 22.40 -29.97 26.18
N PHE A 171 22.59 -30.03 27.48
CA PHE A 171 23.34 -29.07 28.28
C PHE A 171 23.82 -29.83 29.51
N ASP A 172 24.94 -29.51 30.14
CA ASP A 172 25.42 -30.27 31.31
C ASP A 172 25.25 -29.50 32.62
N TYR A 173 25.13 -28.18 32.55
CA TYR A 173 24.95 -27.34 33.73
C TYR A 173 23.48 -27.38 34.21
N ARG A 174 23.27 -27.64 35.50
CA ARG A 174 21.94 -27.96 36.10
C ARG A 174 21.69 -27.21 37.43
N PRO A 175 21.68 -25.87 37.46
CA PRO A 175 21.20 -25.14 38.65
C PRO A 175 19.68 -25.34 38.84
N PRO A 176 19.13 -25.03 40.03
CA PRO A 176 17.73 -25.31 40.36
C PRO A 176 16.69 -24.68 39.41
N ASN A 177 17.01 -23.54 38.80
CA ASN A 177 16.15 -22.83 37.85
C ASN A 177 16.29 -23.33 36.40
N VAL A 178 16.96 -24.46 36.15
CA VAL A 178 17.13 -25.06 34.81
C VAL A 178 16.45 -26.43 34.74
N ARG A 179 15.63 -26.64 33.70
CA ARG A 179 15.11 -27.94 33.29
C ARG A 179 15.62 -28.27 31.89
N VAL A 180 16.16 -29.47 31.70
CA VAL A 180 16.69 -29.93 30.41
C VAL A 180 15.87 -31.10 29.90
N LEU A 181 15.36 -30.95 28.68
CA LEU A 181 14.46 -31.93 28.05
C LEU A 181 15.23 -32.95 27.19
N GLY A 182 16.46 -32.64 26.80
CA GLY A 182 17.27 -33.48 25.91
C GLY A 182 16.89 -33.29 24.43
N LYS A 183 17.23 -34.27 23.60
CA LYS A 183 16.95 -34.25 22.16
C LYS A 183 15.45 -34.21 21.90
N TYR A 184 15.04 -33.49 20.85
CA TYR A 184 13.65 -33.34 20.42
C TYR A 184 13.49 -33.76 18.95
N HIS A 185 12.24 -34.00 18.55
CA HIS A 185 11.87 -34.29 17.16
C HIS A 185 11.32 -33.02 16.50
N ASN A 186 11.70 -32.78 15.25
CA ASN A 186 11.27 -31.58 14.51
C ASN A 186 9.74 -31.50 14.38
N GLU A 187 9.09 -32.65 14.23
CA GLU A 187 7.64 -32.79 14.04
C GLU A 187 6.85 -32.48 15.32
N THR A 188 7.47 -32.57 16.50
CA THR A 188 6.78 -32.41 17.80
C THR A 188 7.27 -31.22 18.61
N VAL A 189 8.42 -30.62 18.29
CA VAL A 189 9.04 -29.61 19.14
C VAL A 189 8.17 -28.36 19.38
N LEU A 190 7.33 -27.96 18.43
CA LEU A 190 6.40 -26.85 18.64
C LEU A 190 5.35 -27.17 19.71
N LYS A 191 4.91 -28.42 19.78
CA LYS A 191 4.03 -28.92 20.84
C LYS A 191 4.77 -28.99 22.17
N ASP A 192 6.03 -29.45 22.16
CA ASP A 192 6.86 -29.48 23.37
C ASP A 192 7.08 -28.05 23.93
N ILE A 193 7.25 -27.06 23.05
CA ILE A 193 7.34 -25.64 23.41
C ILE A 193 6.04 -25.16 24.08
N GLU A 194 4.89 -25.48 23.51
CA GLU A 194 3.58 -25.11 24.07
C GLU A 194 3.34 -25.79 25.43
N GLU A 195 3.61 -27.10 25.55
CA GLU A 195 3.43 -27.87 26.79
C GLU A 195 4.33 -27.39 27.94
N ASN A 196 5.53 -26.91 27.61
CA ASN A 196 6.44 -26.30 28.59
C ASN A 196 6.14 -24.82 28.85
N GLN A 197 5.09 -24.26 28.24
CA GLN A 197 4.62 -22.88 28.43
C GLN A 197 5.74 -21.84 28.25
N ILE A 198 6.56 -22.00 27.21
CA ILE A 198 7.65 -21.06 26.93
C ILE A 198 7.07 -19.65 26.70
N ASP A 199 7.67 -18.67 27.37
CA ASP A 199 7.26 -17.27 27.30
C ASP A 199 8.15 -16.46 26.34
N LEU A 200 9.44 -16.75 26.31
CA LEU A 200 10.41 -16.12 25.42
C LEU A 200 11.58 -17.07 25.15
N PHE A 201 12.34 -16.79 24.11
CA PHE A 201 13.56 -17.53 23.78
C PHE A 201 14.83 -16.71 24.00
N ILE A 202 15.93 -17.40 24.31
CA ILE A 202 17.27 -16.83 24.25
C ILE A 202 18.16 -17.65 23.31
N PHE A 203 18.79 -16.97 22.35
CA PHE A 203 19.76 -17.54 21.41
C PHE A 203 21.17 -17.07 21.73
N LEU A 204 22.07 -18.03 21.95
CA LEU A 204 23.34 -17.83 22.64
C LEU A 204 24.59 -18.17 21.82
N SER A 205 24.45 -18.55 20.55
CA SER A 205 25.61 -18.93 19.73
C SER A 205 26.69 -17.83 19.76
N GLU A 206 27.92 -18.25 20.02
CA GLU A 206 29.13 -17.42 19.93
C GLU A 206 29.81 -17.59 18.56
N PHE A 207 29.41 -18.64 17.83
CA PHE A 207 29.69 -18.82 16.41
C PHE A 207 28.78 -17.95 15.55
N GLU A 208 29.33 -17.39 14.47
CA GLU A 208 28.59 -16.70 13.42
C GLU A 208 27.72 -17.69 12.64
N GLU A 209 26.57 -18.05 13.21
CA GLU A 209 25.60 -18.93 12.56
C GLU A 209 25.32 -18.45 11.13
N THR A 210 25.40 -19.36 10.18
CA THR A 210 25.12 -19.06 8.77
C THR A 210 23.64 -19.09 8.44
N TYR A 211 22.81 -19.72 9.29
CA TYR A 211 21.35 -19.73 9.14
C TYR A 211 20.60 -19.90 10.45
N SER A 212 20.93 -20.95 11.23
CA SER A 212 20.20 -21.47 12.40
C SER A 212 18.78 -21.98 12.11
N LEU A 213 18.63 -23.30 11.99
CA LEU A 213 17.31 -23.96 11.89
C LEU A 213 16.52 -23.90 13.21
N THR A 214 17.20 -23.89 14.35
CA THR A 214 16.57 -23.73 15.67
C THR A 214 15.85 -22.39 15.78
N LEU A 215 16.40 -21.33 15.18
CA LEU A 215 15.75 -20.03 15.14
C LEU A 215 14.42 -20.05 14.38
N SER A 216 14.29 -20.86 13.34
CA SER A 216 13.03 -20.97 12.57
C SER A 216 11.88 -21.49 13.43
N PHE A 217 12.14 -22.42 14.36
CA PHE A 217 11.13 -22.87 15.32
C PHE A 217 10.69 -21.74 16.24
N ALA A 218 11.64 -21.01 16.85
CA ALA A 218 11.31 -19.87 17.71
C ALA A 218 10.54 -18.77 16.96
N LEU A 219 10.97 -18.41 15.74
CA LEU A 219 10.28 -17.43 14.91
C LEU A 219 8.84 -17.84 14.56
N ARG A 220 8.56 -19.14 14.40
CA ARG A 220 7.21 -19.67 14.16
C ARG A 220 6.30 -19.56 15.37
N THR A 221 6.85 -19.57 16.58
CA THR A 221 6.01 -19.40 17.78
C THR A 221 5.41 -18.00 17.86
N GLY A 222 6.05 -16.98 17.27
CA GLY A 222 5.65 -15.59 17.43
C GLY A 222 6.09 -14.96 18.76
N LEU A 223 6.70 -15.75 19.66
CA LEU A 223 7.19 -15.30 20.97
C LEU A 223 8.41 -14.39 20.85
N PRO A 224 8.71 -13.57 21.88
CA PRO A 224 9.90 -12.74 21.90
C PRO A 224 11.20 -13.55 21.88
N ILE A 225 12.22 -12.99 21.26
CA ILE A 225 13.55 -13.61 21.14
C ILE A 225 14.61 -12.62 21.60
N VAL A 226 15.38 -12.96 22.63
CA VAL A 226 16.63 -12.28 22.97
C VAL A 226 17.77 -13.03 22.30
N TYR A 227 18.70 -12.33 21.65
CA TYR A 227 19.73 -13.01 20.86
C TYR A 227 21.08 -12.30 20.90
N ASN A 228 22.16 -13.09 20.87
CA ASN A 228 23.51 -12.56 20.68
C ASN A 228 23.60 -11.96 19.27
N ARG A 229 24.04 -10.71 19.15
CA ARG A 229 24.06 -9.94 17.89
C ARG A 229 25.19 -10.42 16.97
N ILE A 230 25.00 -11.58 16.36
CA ILE A 230 26.02 -12.24 15.55
C ILE A 230 25.42 -12.99 14.36
N GLY A 231 26.12 -12.96 13.23
CA GLY A 231 25.80 -13.74 12.02
C GLY A 231 24.33 -13.65 11.59
N ALA A 232 23.76 -14.80 11.22
CA ALA A 232 22.39 -14.92 10.74
C ALA A 232 21.32 -14.55 11.78
N TYR A 233 21.64 -14.52 13.09
CA TYR A 233 20.68 -14.03 14.08
C TYR A 233 20.36 -12.57 13.83
N THR A 234 21.38 -11.72 13.69
CA THR A 234 21.18 -10.30 13.41
C THR A 234 20.38 -10.10 12.13
N GLU A 235 20.79 -10.74 11.03
CA GLU A 235 20.14 -10.57 9.72
C GLU A 235 18.68 -11.01 9.70
N ARG A 236 18.35 -12.06 10.46
CA ARG A 236 17.00 -12.63 10.46
C ARG A 236 16.08 -11.96 11.47
N LEU A 237 16.60 -11.24 12.46
CA LEU A 237 15.83 -10.73 13.60
C LEU A 237 15.75 -9.20 13.70
N GLU A 238 16.66 -8.46 13.05
CA GLU A 238 16.77 -7.00 13.21
C GLU A 238 15.51 -6.21 12.86
N ASN A 239 14.63 -6.74 12.01
CA ASN A 239 13.38 -6.07 11.59
C ASN A 239 12.15 -6.53 12.37
N TYR A 240 12.31 -7.29 13.46
CA TYR A 240 11.19 -7.76 14.29
C TYR A 240 11.10 -6.96 15.58
N ASP A 241 9.95 -6.33 15.83
CA ASP A 241 9.74 -5.44 16.99
C ASP A 241 9.73 -6.17 18.35
N ASN A 242 9.62 -7.50 18.35
CA ASN A 242 9.69 -8.35 19.54
C ASN A 242 10.99 -9.17 19.62
N CYS A 243 12.03 -8.79 18.88
CA CYS A 243 13.36 -9.41 18.96
C CYS A 243 14.40 -8.41 19.48
N PHE A 244 15.22 -8.86 20.44
CA PHE A 244 16.06 -7.98 21.24
C PHE A 244 17.53 -8.42 21.19
N PRO A 245 18.42 -7.65 20.54
CA PRO A 245 19.83 -7.98 20.46
C PRO A 245 20.59 -7.65 21.76
N PHE A 246 21.57 -8.47 22.11
CA PHE A 246 22.63 -8.17 23.08
C PHE A 246 24.00 -8.58 22.54
N ASP A 247 25.08 -8.06 23.11
CA ASP A 247 26.44 -8.48 22.80
C ASP A 247 26.96 -9.41 23.91
N ALA A 248 27.64 -10.50 23.57
CA ALA A 248 28.12 -11.48 24.54
C ALA A 248 28.98 -10.88 25.68
N SER A 249 29.72 -9.79 25.40
CA SER A 249 30.49 -9.04 26.40
C SER A 249 29.63 -8.32 27.44
N ASP A 250 28.36 -8.05 27.13
CA ASP A 250 27.36 -7.42 28.00
C ASP A 250 26.21 -8.38 28.32
N TYR A 251 26.53 -9.63 28.63
CA TYR A 251 25.55 -10.69 28.91
C TYR A 251 24.61 -10.34 30.08
N LYS A 252 25.00 -9.44 30.99
CA LYS A 252 24.16 -9.03 32.13
C LYS A 252 22.92 -8.26 31.68
N LYS A 253 22.99 -7.55 30.56
CA LYS A 253 21.87 -6.83 29.96
C LYS A 253 20.69 -7.75 29.62
N VAL A 254 20.95 -9.04 29.38
CA VAL A 254 19.90 -10.03 29.09
C VAL A 254 18.82 -10.05 30.17
N LEU A 255 19.18 -9.91 31.45
CA LEU A 255 18.19 -9.83 32.53
C LEU A 255 17.25 -8.64 32.37
N SER A 256 17.81 -7.44 32.15
CA SER A 256 17.00 -6.22 31.96
C SER A 256 16.09 -6.31 30.73
N LEU A 257 16.56 -6.94 29.64
CA LEU A 257 15.74 -7.16 28.44
C LEU A 257 14.58 -8.12 28.74
N CYS A 258 14.84 -9.23 29.44
CA CYS A 258 13.78 -10.14 29.86
C CYS A 258 12.75 -9.45 30.75
N GLU A 259 13.19 -8.60 31.69
CA GLU A 259 12.30 -7.81 32.54
C GLU A 259 11.43 -6.82 31.74
N GLU A 260 12.02 -6.13 30.77
CA GLU A 260 11.30 -5.24 29.86
C GLU A 260 10.25 -6.00 29.05
N ILE A 261 10.62 -7.16 28.49
CA ILE A 261 9.73 -8.03 27.70
C ILE A 261 8.52 -8.46 28.52
N VAL A 262 8.72 -8.95 29.76
CA VAL A 262 7.61 -9.43 30.60
C VAL A 262 6.77 -8.29 31.16
N ALA A 263 7.35 -7.09 31.31
CA ALA A 263 6.62 -5.89 31.72
C ALA A 263 5.68 -5.36 30.62
N ARG A 264 6.04 -5.54 29.34
CA ARG A 264 5.21 -5.08 28.20
C ARG A 264 3.85 -5.78 28.10
N GLY A 265 3.72 -7.02 28.59
CA GLY A 265 2.45 -7.72 28.86
C GLY A 265 1.41 -7.75 27.73
N ALA A 266 1.13 -8.91 27.15
CA ALA A 266 0.04 -9.06 26.17
C ALA A 266 -1.01 -10.12 26.56
N ALA A 267 -2.13 -10.14 25.81
CA ALA A 267 -3.15 -11.19 25.92
C ALA A 267 -2.56 -12.57 25.58
N SER A 268 -3.23 -13.64 26.05
CA SER A 268 -2.83 -15.03 25.78
C SER A 268 -2.59 -15.27 24.30
N HIS A 269 -1.39 -15.75 23.95
CA HIS A 269 -0.99 -16.09 22.59
C HIS A 269 -0.99 -17.60 22.40
N GLN A 270 -1.62 -18.09 21.33
CA GLN A 270 -1.65 -19.52 21.00
C GLN A 270 -0.59 -19.83 19.95
N ILE A 271 0.21 -20.87 20.19
CA ILE A 271 1.27 -21.31 19.27
C ILE A 271 0.64 -22.22 18.20
N ASP A 272 0.93 -21.97 16.92
CA ASP A 272 0.65 -22.96 15.87
C ASP A 272 1.67 -24.11 15.95
N THR A 273 1.21 -25.25 16.46
CA THR A 273 2.04 -26.43 16.67
C THR A 273 2.23 -27.30 15.43
N ARG A 274 1.63 -26.95 14.29
CA ARG A 274 1.79 -27.72 13.05
C ARG A 274 3.20 -27.56 12.51
N TYR A 275 3.83 -28.66 12.09
CA TYR A 275 5.11 -28.63 11.38
C TYR A 275 4.87 -28.57 9.86
N ARG A 276 5.39 -27.54 9.19
CA ARG A 276 5.32 -27.38 7.73
C ARG A 276 6.62 -26.81 7.20
N ILE A 277 7.11 -27.35 6.09
CA ILE A 277 8.31 -26.86 5.38
C ILE A 277 7.84 -25.99 4.22
N ILE A 278 8.46 -24.82 4.05
CA ILE A 278 8.25 -23.94 2.89
C ILE A 278 8.74 -24.68 1.64
N GLN A 279 7.85 -24.94 0.70
CA GLN A 279 8.20 -25.58 -0.56
C GLN A 279 8.47 -24.57 -1.69
N ASN A 280 8.25 -23.28 -1.44
CA ASN A 280 8.45 -22.22 -2.42
C ASN A 280 9.82 -21.53 -2.24
N VAL A 281 10.73 -21.75 -3.20
CA VAL A 281 12.01 -21.03 -3.30
C VAL A 281 12.05 -20.29 -4.64
N PRO A 282 11.55 -19.04 -4.71
CA PRO A 282 11.40 -18.31 -5.97
C PRO A 282 12.70 -18.10 -6.73
N GLU A 283 13.82 -17.96 -6.04
CA GLU A 283 15.15 -17.80 -6.63
C GLU A 283 15.59 -19.01 -7.46
N LEU A 284 14.96 -20.17 -7.23
CA LEU A 284 15.21 -21.38 -7.98
C LEU A 284 14.30 -21.53 -9.20
N SER A 285 13.24 -20.71 -9.33
CA SER A 285 12.28 -20.75 -10.45
C SER A 285 12.94 -20.71 -11.84
N PRO A 286 14.03 -19.95 -12.08
CA PRO A 286 14.70 -19.95 -13.39
C PRO A 286 15.42 -21.27 -13.74
N TYR A 287 15.68 -22.12 -12.75
CA TYR A 287 16.51 -23.32 -12.90
C TYR A 287 15.74 -24.61 -12.70
N VAL A 288 14.71 -24.61 -11.84
CA VAL A 288 13.85 -25.75 -11.53
C VAL A 288 12.40 -25.27 -11.40
N HIS A 289 11.44 -26.17 -11.66
CA HIS A 289 10.03 -25.86 -11.48
C HIS A 289 9.70 -25.61 -10.00
N SER A 290 9.64 -24.34 -9.61
CA SER A 290 9.15 -23.86 -8.32
C SER A 290 7.79 -23.18 -8.49
N ARG A 291 6.85 -23.44 -7.58
CA ARG A 291 5.49 -22.88 -7.60
C ARG A 291 5.15 -22.25 -6.26
N VAL A 292 4.32 -21.21 -6.31
CA VAL A 292 3.76 -20.58 -5.12
C VAL A 292 2.57 -21.42 -4.67
N HIS A 293 2.60 -21.90 -3.43
CA HIS A 293 1.49 -22.61 -2.82
C HIS A 293 0.62 -21.59 -2.07
N TRP A 294 -0.44 -21.09 -2.71
CA TRP A 294 -1.23 -19.99 -2.14
C TRP A 294 -1.93 -20.33 -0.82
N ASP A 295 -2.27 -21.60 -0.61
CA ASP A 295 -2.88 -22.11 0.63
C ASP A 295 -2.01 -21.86 1.87
N GLU A 296 -0.70 -21.70 1.68
CA GLU A 296 0.24 -21.30 2.71
C GLU A 296 -0.12 -19.89 3.23
N PHE A 297 -0.36 -18.93 2.33
CA PHE A 297 -0.61 -17.54 2.69
C PHE A 297 -2.07 -17.24 3.04
N THR A 298 -3.03 -17.88 2.37
CA THR A 298 -4.45 -17.51 2.43
C THR A 298 -5.13 -17.88 3.75
N VAL A 299 -4.53 -18.78 4.55
CA VAL A 299 -5.04 -19.15 5.89
C VAL A 299 -4.88 -18.03 6.92
N ASN A 300 -4.02 -17.04 6.69
CA ASN A 300 -3.65 -16.00 7.66
C ASN A 300 -3.92 -14.57 7.14
N LEU A 301 -5.05 -14.37 6.48
CA LEU A 301 -5.48 -13.04 5.99
C LEU A 301 -6.37 -12.34 7.03
N HIS A 302 -5.76 -11.79 8.08
CA HIS A 302 -6.48 -11.12 9.17
C HIS A 302 -7.05 -9.77 8.74
N HIS A 303 -6.22 -8.92 8.13
CA HIS A 303 -6.63 -7.60 7.65
C HIS A 303 -7.38 -7.67 6.32
N ARG A 304 -7.17 -8.75 5.55
CA ARG A 304 -7.66 -8.94 4.19
C ARG A 304 -7.18 -7.84 3.26
N ASN A 305 -5.97 -7.34 3.51
CA ASN A 305 -5.30 -6.37 2.65
C ASN A 305 -3.90 -6.90 2.33
N VAL A 306 -3.54 -6.91 1.04
CA VAL A 306 -2.22 -7.35 0.58
C VAL A 306 -1.65 -6.38 -0.44
N ILE A 307 -0.33 -6.37 -0.57
CA ILE A 307 0.38 -5.58 -1.60
C ILE A 307 1.08 -6.54 -2.55
N PHE A 308 0.95 -6.31 -3.85
CA PHE A 308 1.76 -6.92 -4.89
C PHE A 308 2.67 -5.84 -5.48
N LEU A 309 3.97 -5.96 -5.24
CA LEU A 309 4.99 -5.02 -5.71
C LEU A 309 5.85 -5.69 -6.79
N HIS A 310 5.70 -5.20 -8.02
CA HIS A 310 6.55 -5.58 -9.14
C HIS A 310 7.86 -4.77 -9.12
N CYS A 311 8.99 -5.45 -8.99
CA CYS A 311 10.30 -4.82 -8.94
C CYS A 311 11.15 -5.28 -10.13
N THR A 312 11.33 -4.40 -11.11
CA THR A 312 12.40 -4.57 -12.10
C THR A 312 13.68 -3.90 -11.59
N ASN A 313 14.78 -4.65 -11.51
CA ASN A 313 16.10 -4.14 -11.10
C ASN A 313 17.13 -4.34 -12.22
N LEU A 314 17.64 -3.24 -12.77
CA LEU A 314 18.59 -3.23 -13.88
C LEU A 314 20.03 -3.07 -13.38
N GLN A 315 20.98 -3.00 -14.30
CA GLN A 315 22.42 -2.88 -14.04
C GLN A 315 22.80 -1.69 -13.13
N ASP A 316 22.07 -0.58 -13.22
CA ASP A 316 22.27 0.62 -12.39
C ASP A 316 21.73 0.49 -10.95
N GLN A 317 21.15 -0.67 -10.58
CA GLN A 317 20.54 -0.94 -9.28
C GLN A 317 19.41 0.04 -8.89
N LYS A 318 18.88 0.80 -9.85
CA LYS A 318 17.86 1.82 -9.56
C LYS A 318 16.55 1.19 -9.06
N GLY A 319 16.20 0.00 -9.55
CA GLY A 319 15.03 -0.74 -9.10
C GLY A 319 15.08 -1.03 -7.60
N ARG A 320 16.23 -1.51 -7.10
CA ARG A 320 16.49 -1.74 -5.68
C ARG A 320 16.32 -0.47 -4.85
N HIS A 321 16.89 0.67 -5.30
CA HIS A 321 16.75 1.94 -4.57
C HIS A 321 15.29 2.39 -4.47
N ILE A 322 14.55 2.31 -5.59
CA ILE A 322 13.11 2.65 -5.61
C ILE A 322 12.32 1.72 -4.70
N PHE A 323 12.62 0.41 -4.72
CA PHE A 323 11.98 -0.55 -3.82
C PHE A 323 12.19 -0.19 -2.35
N MET A 324 13.40 0.21 -1.95
CA MET A 324 13.68 0.60 -0.56
C MET A 324 12.95 1.90 -0.18
N GLU A 325 12.88 2.90 -1.07
CA GLU A 325 12.07 4.10 -0.84
C GLU A 325 10.59 3.74 -0.64
N GLN A 326 10.04 2.85 -1.47
CA GLN A 326 8.65 2.40 -1.38
C GLN A 326 8.38 1.60 -0.09
N TRP A 327 9.31 0.74 0.30
CA TRP A 327 9.28 0.02 1.57
C TRP A 327 9.19 0.99 2.75
N ASP A 328 10.00 2.05 2.77
CA ASP A 328 9.99 3.07 3.82
C ASP A 328 8.69 3.89 3.81
N THR A 329 8.15 4.25 2.64
CA THR A 329 6.85 4.93 2.51
C THR A 329 5.69 4.06 3.03
N ILE A 330 5.68 2.76 2.71
CA ILE A 330 4.65 1.82 3.18
C ILE A 330 4.66 1.71 4.72
N ARG A 331 5.85 1.69 5.34
CA ARG A 331 5.99 1.64 6.80
C ARG A 331 5.60 2.97 7.46
N SER A 332 6.16 4.08 6.98
CA SER A 332 5.92 5.40 7.59
C SER A 332 4.49 5.91 7.42
N SER A 333 3.75 5.44 6.41
CA SER A 333 2.33 5.76 6.22
C SER A 333 1.37 5.02 7.17
N GLY A 334 1.85 4.00 7.89
CA GLY A 334 0.99 3.13 8.71
C GLY A 334 0.21 2.07 7.91
N LEU A 335 0.51 1.90 6.61
CA LEU A 335 -0.13 0.88 5.78
C LEU A 335 0.40 -0.53 6.12
N PHE A 336 1.68 -0.65 6.47
CA PHE A 336 2.33 -1.94 6.74
C PHE A 336 1.67 -2.73 7.89
N GLU A 337 1.14 -2.02 8.86
CA GLU A 337 0.42 -2.54 10.03
C GLU A 337 -0.96 -3.05 9.64
N LYS A 338 -1.53 -2.57 8.52
CA LYS A 338 -2.87 -2.90 8.02
C LYS A 338 -2.88 -3.93 6.90
N ILE A 339 -1.73 -4.47 6.52
CA ILE A 339 -1.63 -5.55 5.52
C ILE A 339 -1.23 -6.86 6.18
N ASP A 340 -1.62 -7.96 5.54
CA ASP A 340 -1.20 -9.30 5.92
C ASP A 340 0.16 -9.63 5.28
N TYR A 341 0.31 -9.32 3.99
CA TYR A 341 1.51 -9.61 3.21
C TYR A 341 1.86 -8.51 2.20
N LEU A 342 3.17 -8.30 2.00
CA LEU A 342 3.75 -7.62 0.85
C LEU A 342 4.45 -8.68 0.00
N PHE A 343 3.84 -9.02 -1.12
CA PHE A 343 4.37 -9.95 -2.10
C PHE A 343 5.23 -9.21 -3.13
N VAL A 344 6.45 -9.70 -3.35
CA VAL A 344 7.42 -9.14 -4.28
C VAL A 344 7.60 -10.07 -5.47
N ILE A 345 7.56 -9.49 -6.66
CA ILE A 345 7.97 -10.10 -7.91
C ILE A 345 9.24 -9.39 -8.33
N LEU A 346 10.37 -10.10 -8.41
CA LEU A 346 11.67 -9.52 -8.72
C LEU A 346 12.14 -9.96 -10.12
N LEU A 347 12.33 -9.00 -11.02
CA LEU A 347 12.93 -9.22 -12.32
C LEU A 347 14.30 -8.54 -12.44
N GLY A 348 15.21 -9.18 -13.19
CA GLY A 348 16.54 -8.65 -13.47
C GLY A 348 17.55 -9.02 -12.40
N ILE A 349 18.39 -8.08 -11.99
CA ILE A 349 19.48 -8.35 -11.05
C ILE A 349 18.93 -8.59 -9.65
N HIS A 350 19.21 -9.77 -9.13
CA HIS A 350 18.84 -10.17 -7.79
C HIS A 350 19.40 -9.23 -6.71
N PHE A 351 18.61 -9.00 -5.65
CA PHE A 351 19.09 -8.38 -4.41
C PHE A 351 18.34 -8.94 -3.19
N LEU A 352 18.92 -8.74 -2.01
CA LEU A 352 18.32 -9.17 -0.75
C LEU A 352 17.24 -8.17 -0.30
N LEU A 353 16.03 -8.67 -0.08
CA LEU A 353 14.92 -7.97 0.51
C LEU A 353 15.12 -7.83 2.04
N PRO A 354 14.55 -6.78 2.66
CA PRO A 354 14.47 -6.71 4.13
C PRO A 354 13.87 -7.98 4.73
N LYS A 355 14.49 -8.55 5.76
CA LYS A 355 14.00 -9.81 6.36
C LYS A 355 12.82 -9.52 7.29
N HIS A 356 11.60 -9.76 6.84
CA HIS A 356 10.37 -9.56 7.63
C HIS A 356 9.31 -10.62 7.36
N HIS A 357 8.55 -11.06 8.38
CA HIS A 357 7.52 -12.10 8.22
C HIS A 357 6.31 -11.72 7.36
N LYS A 358 6.08 -10.43 7.07
CA LYS A 358 5.06 -9.99 6.08
C LYS A 358 5.62 -9.84 4.66
N LEU A 359 6.94 -9.71 4.49
CA LEU A 359 7.56 -9.49 3.18
C LEU A 359 7.94 -10.83 2.55
N ARG A 360 7.45 -11.10 1.33
CA ARG A 360 7.64 -12.39 0.66
C ARG A 360 8.03 -12.19 -0.79
N LEU A 361 9.21 -12.67 -1.17
CA LEU A 361 9.48 -12.93 -2.58
C LEU A 361 8.61 -14.11 -3.01
N ILE A 362 7.88 -13.98 -4.11
CA ILE A 362 7.01 -15.04 -4.64
C ILE A 362 7.37 -15.43 -6.07
N TYR A 363 8.18 -14.62 -6.75
CA TYR A 363 8.68 -14.92 -8.09
C TYR A 363 9.99 -14.18 -8.34
N TYR A 364 10.93 -14.86 -8.97
CA TYR A 364 12.18 -14.28 -9.46
C TYR A 364 12.50 -14.75 -10.88
N SER A 365 12.96 -13.83 -11.72
CA SER A 365 13.54 -14.14 -13.02
C SER A 365 14.71 -13.19 -13.34
N GLU A 366 15.75 -13.73 -13.97
CA GLU A 366 16.87 -12.93 -14.50
C GLU A 366 16.43 -12.06 -15.70
N ASN A 367 15.27 -12.34 -16.31
CA ASN A 367 14.79 -11.68 -17.51
C ASN A 367 13.90 -10.46 -17.19
N PRO A 368 14.39 -9.21 -17.35
CA PRO A 368 13.56 -8.02 -17.15
C PRO A 368 12.50 -7.79 -18.25
N LEU A 369 12.57 -8.54 -19.36
CA LEU A 369 11.63 -8.42 -20.48
C LEU A 369 10.35 -9.23 -20.28
N GLU A 370 10.21 -9.95 -19.16
CA GLU A 370 8.90 -10.49 -18.76
C GLU A 370 7.92 -9.40 -18.34
N TRP A 371 8.43 -8.17 -18.12
CA TRP A 371 7.64 -7.00 -17.71
C TRP A 371 6.67 -7.34 -16.57
N GLU A 372 5.48 -6.77 -16.54
CA GLU A 372 4.53 -6.96 -15.44
C GLU A 372 3.69 -8.24 -15.56
N PHE A 373 3.88 -9.07 -16.60
CA PHE A 373 3.08 -10.27 -16.85
C PHE A 373 3.12 -11.30 -15.69
N PRO A 374 4.29 -11.66 -15.14
CA PRO A 374 4.33 -12.57 -14.00
C PRO A 374 3.56 -12.03 -12.80
N SER A 375 3.57 -10.71 -12.59
CA SER A 375 2.84 -10.09 -11.48
C SER A 375 1.34 -10.21 -11.63
N ILE A 376 0.80 -9.92 -12.81
CA ILE A 376 -0.64 -10.08 -13.08
C ILE A 376 -1.04 -11.56 -12.93
N GLN A 377 -0.22 -12.49 -13.42
CA GLN A 377 -0.49 -13.91 -13.26
C GLN A 377 -0.53 -14.32 -11.78
N LYS A 378 0.48 -13.97 -10.98
CA LYS A 378 0.52 -14.30 -9.55
C LYS A 378 -0.62 -13.67 -8.76
N LEU A 379 -0.97 -12.42 -9.05
CA LEU A 379 -2.10 -11.72 -8.45
C LEU A 379 -3.43 -12.40 -8.77
N ARG A 380 -3.63 -12.87 -10.01
CA ARG A 380 -4.85 -13.62 -10.41
C ARG A 380 -4.90 -14.98 -9.74
N ASP A 381 -3.77 -15.70 -9.71
CA ASP A 381 -3.68 -16.99 -9.03
C ASP A 381 -4.00 -16.83 -7.53
N PHE A 382 -3.41 -15.84 -6.85
CA PHE A 382 -3.73 -15.51 -5.46
C PHE A 382 -5.22 -15.21 -5.29
N SER A 383 -5.77 -14.34 -6.15
CA SER A 383 -7.19 -13.97 -6.08
C SER A 383 -8.09 -15.19 -6.21
N ALA A 384 -7.78 -16.13 -7.10
CA ALA A 384 -8.54 -17.38 -7.26
C ALA A 384 -8.50 -18.30 -6.03
N HIS A 385 -7.43 -18.26 -5.24
CA HIS A 385 -7.27 -19.06 -4.01
C HIS A 385 -7.70 -18.31 -2.73
N ALA A 386 -7.93 -17.01 -2.81
CA ALA A 386 -8.32 -16.21 -1.66
C ALA A 386 -9.73 -16.63 -1.16
N PRO A 387 -9.86 -17.08 0.10
CA PRO A 387 -11.12 -17.61 0.64
C PRO A 387 -12.19 -16.55 0.86
N PHE A 388 -11.78 -15.28 0.96
CA PHE A 388 -12.65 -14.12 1.15
C PHE A 388 -12.22 -13.00 0.21
N ASN A 389 -13.13 -12.05 -0.04
CA ASN A 389 -12.78 -10.82 -0.73
C ASN A 389 -11.64 -10.11 0.01
N THR A 390 -10.52 -9.94 -0.68
CA THR A 390 -9.28 -9.37 -0.17
C THR A 390 -8.95 -8.15 -1.01
N ARG A 391 -8.59 -7.04 -0.37
CA ARG A 391 -8.20 -5.80 -1.05
C ARG A 391 -6.73 -5.87 -1.44
N ILE A 392 -6.44 -5.60 -2.69
CA ILE A 392 -5.11 -5.75 -3.28
C ILE A 392 -4.61 -4.39 -3.74
N LEU A 393 -3.48 -3.94 -3.20
CA LEU A 393 -2.70 -2.85 -3.79
C LEU A 393 -1.70 -3.44 -4.78
N TYR A 394 -1.81 -3.06 -6.04
CA TYR A 394 -0.79 -3.32 -7.06
C TYR A 394 0.04 -2.08 -7.31
N MET A 395 1.37 -2.24 -7.32
CA MET A 395 2.32 -1.17 -7.62
C MET A 395 3.64 -1.74 -8.16
N HIS A 396 4.50 -0.87 -8.67
CA HIS A 396 5.80 -1.28 -9.22
C HIS A 396 6.89 -0.23 -9.03
N THR A 397 8.14 -0.56 -9.39
CA THR A 397 9.30 0.34 -9.31
C THR A 397 9.31 1.42 -10.42
N LYS A 398 8.19 2.15 -10.54
CA LYS A 398 7.97 3.21 -11.54
C LYS A 398 9.13 4.19 -11.57
N GLY A 399 9.73 4.36 -12.76
CA GLY A 399 10.86 5.27 -12.98
C GLY A 399 12.23 4.59 -13.12
N VAL A 400 12.28 3.26 -13.04
CA VAL A 400 13.52 2.48 -13.28
C VAL A 400 14.18 2.80 -14.63
N THR A 401 13.40 3.08 -15.68
CA THR A 401 13.91 3.42 -17.02
C THR A 401 14.43 4.86 -17.16
N GLY A 402 14.41 5.67 -16.10
CA GLY A 402 15.04 6.99 -16.11
C GLY A 402 14.28 8.09 -16.84
N LYS A 403 12.98 7.92 -17.12
CA LYS A 403 12.18 8.98 -17.74
C LYS A 403 12.15 10.27 -16.89
N PRO A 404 12.14 11.47 -17.51
CA PRO A 404 12.06 12.73 -16.79
C PRO A 404 10.89 12.79 -15.81
N PHE A 405 11.07 13.45 -14.67
CA PHE A 405 10.05 13.64 -13.62
C PHE A 405 9.41 12.37 -13.04
N SER A 406 9.99 11.18 -13.28
CA SER A 406 9.43 9.92 -12.78
C SER A 406 9.33 9.86 -11.25
N LEU A 407 10.20 10.58 -10.52
CA LEU A 407 10.13 10.66 -9.06
C LEU A 407 8.87 11.40 -8.62
N GLN A 408 8.60 12.58 -9.18
CA GLN A 408 7.42 13.37 -8.87
C GLN A 408 6.14 12.63 -9.27
N TRP A 409 6.18 11.94 -10.41
CA TRP A 409 5.07 11.10 -10.84
C TRP A 409 4.82 9.94 -9.87
N ARG A 410 5.87 9.23 -9.45
CA ARG A 410 5.78 8.15 -8.46
C ARG A 410 5.23 8.66 -7.11
N ARG A 411 5.73 9.79 -6.60
CA ARG A 411 5.23 10.40 -5.34
C ARG A 411 3.74 10.76 -5.40
N PHE A 412 3.25 11.23 -6.55
CA PHE A 412 1.82 11.47 -6.74
C PHE A 412 1.00 10.18 -6.60
N LEU A 413 1.43 9.08 -7.23
CA LEU A 413 0.76 7.78 -7.13
C LEU A 413 0.80 7.24 -5.67
N GLU A 414 1.96 7.33 -5.02
CA GLU A 414 2.18 6.85 -3.66
C GLU A 414 1.41 7.65 -2.62
N TYR A 415 1.28 8.96 -2.78
CA TYR A 415 0.47 9.79 -1.89
C TYR A 415 -0.98 9.31 -1.85
N PHE A 416 -1.61 9.11 -3.01
CA PHE A 416 -3.02 8.71 -3.05
C PHE A 416 -3.24 7.25 -2.67
N LEU A 417 -2.31 6.34 -2.98
CA LEU A 417 -2.54 4.89 -2.81
C LEU A 417 -1.85 4.28 -1.58
N ILE A 418 -0.85 4.95 -1.01
CA ILE A 418 -0.11 4.49 0.18
C ILE A 418 -0.37 5.43 1.36
N GLU A 419 -0.07 6.72 1.24
CA GLU A 419 -0.26 7.66 2.36
C GLU A 419 -1.75 7.85 2.68
N ARG A 420 -2.61 7.91 1.66
CA ARG A 420 -4.08 7.99 1.79
C ARG A 420 -4.79 6.63 1.70
N HIS A 421 -4.10 5.54 2.04
CA HIS A 421 -4.68 4.19 1.94
C HIS A 421 -6.03 4.04 2.68
N ALA A 422 -6.27 4.77 3.77
CA ALA A 422 -7.56 4.74 4.48
C ALA A 422 -8.73 5.16 3.59
N ASP A 423 -8.53 6.17 2.73
CA ASP A 423 -9.54 6.61 1.76
C ASP A 423 -9.73 5.56 0.65
N CYS A 424 -8.65 4.89 0.22
CA CYS A 424 -8.75 3.77 -0.74
C CYS A 424 -9.56 2.60 -0.17
N LEU A 425 -9.28 2.20 1.07
CA LEU A 425 -9.96 1.08 1.72
C LEU A 425 -11.45 1.38 1.93
N LYS A 426 -11.80 2.62 2.31
CA LYS A 426 -13.18 3.09 2.40
C LYS A 426 -13.84 3.09 1.01
N ALA A 427 -13.19 3.64 0.00
CA ALA A 427 -13.74 3.65 -1.37
C ALA A 427 -13.98 2.23 -1.90
N LEU A 428 -13.13 1.25 -1.57
CA LEU A 428 -13.33 -0.14 -2.00
C LEU A 428 -14.56 -0.85 -1.39
N GLU A 429 -15.29 -0.22 -0.47
CA GLU A 429 -16.61 -0.70 -0.02
C GLU A 429 -17.67 -0.55 -1.12
N ASP A 430 -17.56 0.51 -1.93
CA ASP A 430 -18.53 0.87 -2.97
C ASP A 430 -17.98 0.65 -4.39
N TYR A 431 -16.66 0.75 -4.56
CA TYR A 431 -15.98 0.69 -5.85
C TYR A 431 -15.24 -0.65 -6.04
N ARG A 432 -15.16 -1.11 -7.29
CA ARG A 432 -14.44 -2.34 -7.67
C ARG A 432 -12.93 -2.15 -7.70
N ALA A 433 -12.50 -0.99 -8.17
CA ALA A 433 -11.10 -0.59 -8.24
C ALA A 433 -10.95 0.92 -8.02
N VAL A 434 -9.82 1.27 -7.41
CA VAL A 434 -9.47 2.64 -7.01
C VAL A 434 -8.05 2.91 -7.49
N GLY A 435 -7.85 4.02 -8.18
CA GLY A 435 -6.53 4.41 -8.67
C GLY A 435 -6.43 5.91 -8.81
N THR A 436 -5.48 6.37 -9.62
CA THR A 436 -5.31 7.79 -9.94
C THR A 436 -5.25 8.00 -11.45
N ASN A 437 -5.59 9.21 -11.89
CA ASN A 437 -5.43 9.64 -13.27
C ASN A 437 -5.98 8.60 -14.30
N HIS A 438 -7.23 8.18 -14.13
CA HIS A 438 -7.89 7.26 -15.06
C HIS A 438 -7.92 7.87 -16.47
N TYR A 439 -7.49 7.10 -17.47
CA TYR A 439 -7.48 7.50 -18.87
C TYR A 439 -8.21 6.49 -19.75
N VAL A 440 -8.95 7.02 -20.72
CA VAL A 440 -9.73 6.30 -21.73
C VAL A 440 -9.20 6.73 -23.10
N TYR A 441 -8.67 5.78 -23.87
CA TYR A 441 -8.32 6.02 -25.27
C TYR A 441 -9.60 6.08 -26.12
N ARG A 442 -9.66 7.02 -27.07
CA ARG A 442 -10.84 7.21 -27.95
C ARG A 442 -10.49 7.17 -29.44
N ASP A 443 -9.29 6.70 -29.75
CA ASP A 443 -8.70 6.74 -31.09
C ASP A 443 -7.55 5.73 -31.23
N GLY A 444 -7.31 5.31 -32.48
CA GLY A 444 -6.22 4.42 -32.85
C GLY A 444 -6.40 2.96 -32.42
N ILE A 445 -5.30 2.20 -32.42
CA ILE A 445 -5.30 0.76 -32.09
C ILE A 445 -5.67 0.45 -30.63
N ASN A 446 -5.62 1.48 -29.77
CA ASN A 446 -5.95 1.38 -28.35
C ASN A 446 -7.37 1.90 -28.04
N ASP A 447 -8.19 2.16 -29.05
CA ASP A 447 -9.54 2.68 -28.84
C ASP A 447 -10.31 1.83 -27.81
N LEU A 448 -11.01 2.52 -26.90
CA LEU A 448 -11.75 1.96 -25.77
C LEU A 448 -10.91 1.23 -24.70
N ARG A 449 -9.57 1.19 -24.81
CA ARG A 449 -8.72 0.72 -23.70
C ARG A 449 -8.74 1.72 -22.56
N ASN A 450 -8.86 1.21 -21.34
CA ASN A 450 -8.91 2.02 -20.12
C ASN A 450 -7.84 1.57 -19.13
N HIS A 451 -7.31 2.51 -18.36
CA HIS A 451 -6.34 2.22 -17.32
C HIS A 451 -6.22 3.35 -16.29
N PHE A 452 -5.69 3.01 -15.11
CA PHE A 452 -5.12 4.02 -14.23
C PHE A 452 -3.70 4.33 -14.70
N SER A 453 -3.45 5.57 -15.12
CA SER A 453 -2.12 5.94 -15.58
C SER A 453 -1.08 5.72 -14.49
N GLY A 454 0.04 5.10 -14.85
CA GLY A 454 1.07 4.69 -13.90
C GLY A 454 0.98 3.22 -13.49
N ASN A 455 -0.16 2.56 -13.71
CA ASN A 455 -0.44 1.17 -13.32
C ASN A 455 -0.28 0.89 -11.82
N PHE A 456 -0.69 1.84 -10.98
CA PHE A 456 -0.84 1.62 -9.54
C PHE A 456 -2.33 1.69 -9.21
N TRP A 457 -2.83 0.74 -8.42
CA TRP A 457 -4.24 0.69 -8.08
C TRP A 457 -4.52 -0.25 -6.90
N TRP A 458 -5.62 0.04 -6.22
CA TRP A 458 -6.30 -0.84 -5.28
C TRP A 458 -7.47 -1.53 -5.98
N ALA A 459 -7.72 -2.81 -5.70
CA ALA A 459 -8.91 -3.51 -6.19
C ALA A 459 -9.35 -4.66 -5.27
N ASN A 460 -10.61 -5.04 -5.39
CA ASN A 460 -11.17 -6.22 -4.72
C ASN A 460 -10.78 -7.51 -5.44
N SER A 461 -10.30 -8.53 -4.71
CA SER A 461 -9.92 -9.83 -5.30
C SER A 461 -11.10 -10.50 -6.02
N ASP A 462 -12.32 -10.32 -5.52
CA ASP A 462 -13.51 -10.85 -6.18
C ASP A 462 -13.78 -10.20 -7.54
N TYR A 463 -13.45 -8.92 -7.68
CA TYR A 463 -13.45 -8.28 -8.99
C TYR A 463 -12.32 -8.83 -9.87
N VAL A 464 -11.09 -8.94 -9.36
CA VAL A 464 -9.94 -9.50 -10.11
C VAL A 464 -10.21 -10.91 -10.66
N LYS A 465 -10.94 -11.77 -9.91
CA LYS A 465 -11.35 -13.12 -10.36
C LYS A 465 -12.17 -13.09 -11.66
N THR A 466 -12.93 -12.01 -11.89
CA THR A 466 -13.78 -11.86 -13.08
C THR A 466 -13.01 -11.44 -14.33
N LEU A 467 -11.74 -11.01 -14.17
CA LEU A 467 -10.93 -10.48 -15.26
C LEU A 467 -10.15 -11.58 -15.99
N SER A 468 -10.17 -11.52 -17.32
CA SER A 468 -9.35 -12.35 -18.20
C SER A 468 -7.86 -11.99 -18.06
N ALA A 469 -6.99 -12.97 -18.27
CA ALA A 469 -5.56 -12.70 -18.34
C ALA A 469 -5.28 -11.77 -19.53
N PRO A 470 -4.34 -10.81 -19.42
CA PRO A 470 -3.83 -10.17 -20.62
C PRO A 470 -3.14 -11.23 -21.49
N GLU A 471 -3.44 -11.25 -22.78
CA GLU A 471 -2.74 -12.11 -23.73
C GLU A 471 -1.30 -11.66 -23.87
N ASP A 472 -0.35 -12.60 -23.82
CA ASP A 472 1.05 -12.33 -24.15
C ASP A 472 1.20 -12.28 -25.68
N SER A 473 0.69 -11.20 -26.27
CA SER A 473 0.75 -10.93 -27.71
C SER A 473 2.01 -10.13 -28.08
N GLY A 474 2.99 -10.03 -27.19
CA GLY A 474 4.14 -9.12 -27.31
C GLY A 474 3.82 -7.64 -27.00
N ASP A 475 2.59 -7.31 -26.59
CA ASP A 475 2.21 -5.97 -26.14
C ASP A 475 2.56 -5.77 -24.65
N ARG A 476 3.71 -5.14 -24.40
CA ARG A 476 4.18 -4.84 -23.04
C ARG A 476 3.24 -3.98 -22.20
N TYR A 477 2.30 -3.28 -22.82
CA TYR A 477 1.35 -2.40 -22.13
C TYR A 477 0.05 -3.12 -21.77
N ALA A 478 -0.16 -4.36 -22.21
CA ALA A 478 -1.34 -5.14 -21.86
C ALA A 478 -1.60 -5.24 -20.33
N PRO A 479 -0.58 -5.39 -19.47
CA PRO A 479 -0.77 -5.33 -18.02
C PRO A 479 -1.33 -4.00 -17.50
N GLU A 480 -1.03 -2.86 -18.14
CA GLU A 480 -1.56 -1.55 -17.70
C GLU A 480 -3.08 -1.46 -17.88
N HIS A 481 -3.62 -2.20 -18.85
CA HIS A 481 -5.05 -2.25 -19.14
C HIS A 481 -5.81 -3.31 -18.37
N PHE A 482 -5.13 -4.17 -17.61
CA PHE A 482 -5.73 -5.34 -16.97
C PHE A 482 -6.91 -4.98 -16.06
N ILE A 483 -6.75 -3.98 -15.20
CA ILE A 483 -7.69 -3.75 -14.09
C ILE A 483 -9.01 -3.08 -14.51
N ILE A 484 -9.01 -2.30 -15.60
CA ILE A 484 -10.24 -1.64 -16.12
C ILE A 484 -10.65 -2.28 -17.45
N GLY A 485 -9.70 -2.59 -18.32
CA GLY A 485 -9.92 -3.24 -19.60
C GLY A 485 -10.81 -2.42 -20.53
N SER A 486 -11.79 -3.09 -21.13
CA SER A 486 -12.78 -2.52 -22.04
C SER A 486 -14.08 -2.09 -21.35
N MET A 487 -14.07 -1.96 -20.01
CA MET A 487 -15.25 -1.53 -19.26
C MET A 487 -15.75 -0.17 -19.75
N THR A 488 -17.06 -0.06 -20.01
CA THR A 488 -17.71 1.18 -20.44
C THR A 488 -18.54 1.82 -19.33
N ASP A 489 -18.94 1.02 -18.32
CA ASP A 489 -19.65 1.50 -17.13
C ASP A 489 -18.66 1.83 -16.01
N PHE A 490 -18.26 3.10 -15.95
CA PHE A 490 -17.27 3.58 -14.99
C PHE A 490 -17.81 3.89 -13.60
N ARG A 491 -19.11 3.64 -13.35
CA ARG A 491 -19.71 3.93 -12.04
C ARG A 491 -18.97 3.22 -10.91
N TYR A 492 -18.44 2.02 -11.14
CA TYR A 492 -17.75 1.24 -10.12
C TYR A 492 -16.23 1.43 -10.11
N ILE A 493 -15.70 2.45 -10.80
CA ILE A 493 -14.27 2.76 -10.86
C ILE A 493 -14.04 4.16 -10.30
N PHE A 494 -13.21 4.26 -9.26
CA PHE A 494 -12.86 5.56 -8.67
C PHE A 494 -11.44 5.97 -9.01
N SER A 495 -11.28 7.23 -9.41
CA SER A 495 -9.98 7.82 -9.69
C SER A 495 -9.76 9.04 -8.80
N PHE A 496 -8.85 8.90 -7.84
CA PHE A 496 -8.32 10.03 -7.10
C PHE A 496 -7.54 10.93 -8.05
N HIS A 497 -7.91 12.20 -8.11
CA HIS A 497 -7.20 13.28 -8.79
C HIS A 497 -6.76 12.97 -10.25
N ARG A 498 -7.09 13.88 -11.14
CA ARG A 498 -6.73 13.80 -12.55
C ARG A 498 -5.84 14.97 -12.89
N ASN A 499 -4.81 14.70 -13.68
CA ASN A 499 -3.94 15.75 -14.15
C ASN A 499 -3.82 15.59 -15.67
N THR A 500 -4.21 16.65 -16.37
CA THR A 500 -4.22 16.67 -17.84
C THR A 500 -2.83 16.86 -18.42
N LEU A 501 -1.83 17.20 -17.60
CA LEU A 501 -0.43 17.31 -18.01
C LEU A 501 0.19 15.93 -18.21
N ASP A 502 1.00 15.76 -19.25
CA ASP A 502 1.85 14.57 -19.39
C ASP A 502 2.87 14.53 -18.23
N PRO A 503 2.85 13.50 -17.37
CA PRO A 503 3.71 13.39 -16.19
C PRO A 503 5.20 13.31 -16.51
N TYR A 504 5.57 13.03 -17.77
CA TYR A 504 6.96 13.02 -18.22
C TYR A 504 7.40 14.35 -18.84
N SER A 505 6.46 15.25 -19.12
CA SER A 505 6.74 16.58 -19.67
C SER A 505 6.87 17.67 -18.60
N LYS A 506 6.12 17.53 -17.49
CA LYS A 506 6.10 18.49 -16.38
C LYS A 506 6.03 17.75 -15.04
N PRO A 507 6.75 18.22 -14.02
CA PRO A 507 6.70 17.61 -12.69
C PRO A 507 5.35 17.83 -12.03
N TYR A 508 4.83 16.79 -11.38
CA TYR A 508 3.63 16.89 -10.55
C TYR A 508 4.03 17.41 -9.17
N ILE A 509 3.79 18.70 -8.93
CA ILE A 509 4.21 19.38 -7.71
C ILE A 509 3.25 19.04 -6.56
N GLU A 510 3.81 18.63 -5.43
CA GLU A 510 3.08 18.20 -4.23
C GLU A 510 2.07 19.26 -3.74
N SER A 511 2.39 20.55 -3.85
CA SER A 511 1.49 21.63 -3.43
C SER A 511 0.19 21.75 -4.22
N VAL A 512 0.05 21.03 -5.34
CA VAL A 512 -1.16 21.07 -6.19
C VAL A 512 -2.15 19.97 -5.82
N TYR A 513 -1.71 18.88 -5.18
CA TYR A 513 -2.55 17.71 -4.93
C TYR A 513 -2.53 17.18 -3.49
N ARG A 514 -1.49 17.50 -2.70
CA ARG A 514 -1.40 17.07 -1.30
C ARG A 514 -2.40 17.86 -0.45
N THR A 515 -3.31 17.13 0.15
CA THR A 515 -4.44 17.65 0.94
C THR A 515 -3.96 18.45 2.13
N ASP A 516 -2.94 17.99 2.85
CA ASP A 516 -2.36 18.70 4.00
C ASP A 516 -1.77 20.06 3.60
N ILE A 517 -1.11 20.14 2.44
CA ILE A 517 -0.54 21.39 1.92
C ILE A 517 -1.65 22.33 1.44
N ILE A 518 -2.63 21.81 0.70
CA ILE A 518 -3.80 22.57 0.21
C ILE A 518 -4.57 23.14 1.40
N GLN A 519 -4.87 22.33 2.41
CA GLN A 519 -5.55 22.75 3.62
C GLN A 519 -4.82 23.90 4.31
N ARG A 520 -3.50 23.78 4.49
CA ARG A 520 -2.69 24.84 5.10
C ARG A 520 -2.71 26.14 4.29
N ASP A 521 -2.57 26.06 2.96
CA ASP A 521 -2.60 27.25 2.10
C ASP A 521 -3.97 27.94 2.12
N VAL A 522 -5.05 27.16 1.93
CA VAL A 522 -6.42 27.67 1.97
C VAL A 522 -6.75 28.28 3.34
N LEU A 523 -6.39 27.61 4.44
CA LEU A 523 -6.56 28.15 5.80
C LEU A 523 -5.84 29.49 5.98
N GLY A 524 -4.64 29.64 5.43
CA GLY A 524 -3.91 30.92 5.45
C GLY A 524 -4.67 32.02 4.71
N ARG A 525 -5.24 31.70 3.54
CA ARG A 525 -5.98 32.65 2.69
C ARG A 525 -7.32 33.05 3.27
N ILE A 526 -8.08 32.13 3.86
CA ILE A 526 -9.40 32.46 4.45
C ILE A 526 -9.25 33.32 5.72
N LYS A 527 -8.12 33.24 6.42
CA LYS A 527 -7.83 34.09 7.59
C LYS A 527 -7.33 35.49 7.23
N GLY A 528 -6.74 35.66 6.04
CA GLY A 528 -6.24 36.94 5.55
C GLY A 528 -7.34 37.89 5.06
N ALA A 529 -6.96 38.99 4.42
CA ALA A 529 -7.90 39.80 3.63
C ALA A 529 -8.20 39.11 2.29
N PHE A 530 -9.47 39.06 1.88
CA PHE A 530 -9.83 38.51 0.58
C PHE A 530 -9.29 39.40 -0.54
N THR A 531 -8.59 38.80 -1.50
CA THR A 531 -8.09 39.48 -2.70
C THR A 531 -8.74 38.86 -3.92
N LYS A 532 -9.56 39.63 -4.63
CA LYS A 532 -10.19 39.18 -5.87
C LYS A 532 -9.13 39.06 -6.98
N THR A 533 -8.84 37.84 -7.40
CA THR A 533 -7.82 37.57 -8.44
C THR A 533 -8.38 37.36 -9.84
N ARG A 534 -9.69 37.09 -9.96
CA ARG A 534 -10.39 36.85 -11.22
C ARG A 534 -11.78 37.50 -11.17
N PRO A 535 -12.38 37.84 -12.32
CA PRO A 535 -13.80 38.15 -12.40
C PRO A 535 -14.65 37.01 -11.83
N ILE A 536 -15.78 37.36 -11.22
CA ILE A 536 -16.73 36.45 -10.58
C ILE A 536 -18.10 36.69 -11.20
N TYR A 537 -18.69 35.64 -11.75
CA TYR A 537 -20.01 35.68 -12.36
C TYR A 537 -20.99 34.77 -11.63
N GLY A 538 -22.22 35.24 -11.42
CA GLY A 538 -23.32 34.42 -10.95
C GLY A 538 -24.22 33.99 -12.12
N VAL A 539 -24.66 32.75 -12.13
CA VAL A 539 -25.76 32.29 -12.98
C VAL A 539 -26.89 31.84 -12.06
N TYR A 540 -28.02 32.53 -12.15
CA TYR A 540 -29.18 32.27 -11.30
C TYR A 540 -30.35 31.82 -12.18
N PHE A 541 -30.80 30.58 -12.02
CA PHE A 541 -31.99 30.09 -12.71
C PHE A 541 -33.24 30.23 -11.82
N ILE A 542 -34.28 30.87 -12.36
CA ILE A 542 -35.54 31.14 -11.66
C ILE A 542 -36.69 30.55 -12.47
N ALA A 543 -37.42 29.60 -11.88
CA ALA A 543 -38.68 29.12 -12.41
C ALA A 543 -39.83 29.82 -11.69
N CYS A 544 -40.62 30.64 -12.39
CA CYS A 544 -41.75 31.39 -11.83
C CYS A 544 -42.98 30.50 -11.58
N ILE A 545 -42.85 29.52 -10.68
CA ILE A 545 -43.89 28.57 -10.29
C ILE A 545 -43.89 28.36 -8.78
N GLY A 546 -45.05 28.02 -8.22
CA GLY A 546 -45.19 27.73 -6.78
C GLY A 546 -44.65 28.86 -5.90
N ASP A 547 -43.79 28.51 -4.94
CA ASP A 547 -43.32 29.42 -3.89
C ASP A 547 -42.08 30.25 -4.29
N TYR A 548 -41.80 30.38 -5.59
CA TYR A 548 -40.57 31.02 -6.10
C TYR A 548 -40.31 32.43 -5.57
N LYS A 549 -41.34 33.21 -5.23
CA LYS A 549 -41.17 34.59 -4.76
C LYS A 549 -40.41 34.66 -3.44
N ASP A 550 -40.79 33.82 -2.48
CA ASP A 550 -40.15 33.78 -1.17
C ASP A 550 -38.75 33.18 -1.25
N ILE A 551 -38.58 32.19 -2.13
CA ILE A 551 -37.28 31.60 -2.44
C ILE A 551 -36.32 32.64 -3.01
N VAL A 552 -36.76 33.42 -4.00
CA VAL A 552 -35.94 34.48 -4.62
C VAL A 552 -35.54 35.52 -3.58
N ARG A 553 -36.48 35.99 -2.75
CA ARG A 553 -36.16 36.94 -1.67
C ARG A 553 -35.12 36.38 -0.72
N SER A 554 -35.30 35.14 -0.26
CA SER A 554 -34.35 34.48 0.64
C SER A 554 -32.96 34.33 0.02
N GLN A 555 -32.87 33.96 -1.26
CA GLN A 555 -31.59 33.77 -1.95
C GLN A 555 -30.88 35.11 -2.25
N ILE A 556 -31.63 36.17 -2.55
CA ILE A 556 -31.08 37.53 -2.69
C ILE A 556 -30.57 38.03 -1.34
N VAL A 557 -31.31 37.84 -0.24
CA VAL A 557 -30.83 38.16 1.12
C VAL A 557 -29.54 37.41 1.42
N ALA A 558 -29.46 36.10 1.14
CA ALA A 558 -28.25 35.32 1.35
C ALA A 558 -27.04 35.82 0.53
N LEU A 559 -27.27 36.31 -0.70
CA LEU A 559 -26.23 36.91 -1.55
C LEU A 559 -25.67 38.22 -0.98
N LEU A 560 -26.56 39.06 -0.43
CA LEU A 560 -26.20 40.36 0.12
C LEU A 560 -25.50 40.20 1.47
N GLU A 561 -26.08 39.42 2.40
CA GLU A 561 -25.53 39.21 3.74
C GLU A 561 -24.18 38.50 3.74
N SER A 562 -23.91 37.64 2.75
CA SER A 562 -22.62 36.96 2.63
C SER A 562 -21.52 37.82 2.01
N GLY A 563 -21.85 39.02 1.50
CA GLY A 563 -20.94 39.86 0.72
C GLY A 563 -20.62 39.30 -0.67
N LEU A 564 -21.24 38.19 -1.09
CA LEU A 564 -21.01 37.60 -2.41
C LEU A 564 -21.45 38.55 -3.54
N TYR A 565 -22.57 39.26 -3.35
CA TYR A 565 -23.02 40.26 -4.31
C TYR A 565 -21.99 41.37 -4.53
N ASP A 566 -21.31 41.82 -3.47
CA ASP A 566 -20.35 42.92 -3.52
C ASP A 566 -19.12 42.58 -4.36
N ILE A 567 -18.64 41.35 -4.25
CA ILE A 567 -17.46 40.88 -5.01
C ILE A 567 -17.82 40.35 -6.40
N THR A 568 -19.08 40.00 -6.66
CA THR A 568 -19.54 39.53 -7.97
C THR A 568 -19.51 40.69 -8.98
N ASP A 569 -19.03 40.44 -10.21
CA ASP A 569 -19.05 41.43 -11.29
C ASP A 569 -20.43 41.53 -11.93
N LYS A 570 -21.03 40.38 -12.23
CA LYS A 570 -22.35 40.31 -12.87
C LYS A 570 -23.06 39.01 -12.52
N ILE A 571 -24.38 39.09 -12.37
CA ILE A 571 -25.27 37.95 -12.19
C ILE A 571 -26.21 37.87 -13.39
N PHE A 572 -26.19 36.76 -14.12
CA PHE A 572 -27.10 36.48 -15.21
C PHE A 572 -28.29 35.68 -14.67
N CYS A 573 -29.42 36.35 -14.51
CA CYS A 573 -30.67 35.76 -14.03
C CYS A 573 -31.50 35.26 -15.21
N PHE A 574 -31.59 33.95 -15.36
CA PHE A 574 -32.40 33.27 -16.36
C PHE A 574 -33.76 32.96 -15.76
N VAL A 575 -34.80 33.66 -16.23
CA VAL A 575 -36.16 33.58 -15.67
C VAL A 575 -37.08 32.92 -16.69
N THR A 576 -37.73 31.83 -16.28
CA THR A 576 -38.69 31.10 -17.10
C THR A 576 -40.11 31.19 -16.52
N MET A 577 -41.13 30.98 -17.36
CA MET A 577 -42.54 30.97 -16.99
C MET A 577 -43.02 32.30 -16.39
N VAL A 578 -42.48 33.41 -16.89
CA VAL A 578 -42.85 34.75 -16.41
C VAL A 578 -44.33 35.01 -16.70
N THR A 579 -45.14 35.07 -15.65
CA THR A 579 -46.60 35.33 -15.73
C THR A 579 -46.98 36.73 -15.28
N GLU A 580 -46.09 37.42 -14.57
CA GLU A 580 -46.30 38.75 -13.99
C GLU A 580 -44.97 39.50 -13.84
N ASN A 581 -45.04 40.84 -13.76
CA ASN A 581 -43.86 41.70 -13.75
C ASN A 581 -43.09 41.72 -12.41
N TRP A 582 -43.64 41.17 -11.32
CA TRP A 582 -43.04 41.28 -9.99
C TRP A 582 -41.56 40.89 -9.96
N ILE A 583 -41.21 39.75 -10.56
CA ILE A 583 -39.82 39.29 -10.57
C ILE A 583 -38.88 40.22 -11.35
N LEU A 584 -39.39 40.86 -12.41
CA LEU A 584 -38.61 41.80 -13.20
C LEU A 584 -38.36 43.08 -12.40
N ASP A 585 -39.36 43.54 -11.67
CA ASP A 585 -39.25 44.73 -10.83
C ASP A 585 -38.34 44.48 -9.63
N GLU A 586 -38.49 43.34 -8.95
CA GLU A 586 -37.64 42.91 -7.83
C GLU A 586 -36.16 42.82 -8.24
N LEU A 587 -35.85 42.18 -9.38
CA LEU A 587 -34.46 42.02 -9.83
C LEU A 587 -33.83 43.30 -10.39
N ARG A 588 -34.63 44.25 -10.89
CA ARG A 588 -34.14 45.54 -11.42
C ARG A 588 -33.54 46.44 -10.36
N GLU A 589 -33.86 46.21 -9.09
CA GLU A 589 -33.27 46.96 -7.97
C GLU A 589 -31.77 46.68 -7.80
N TYR A 590 -31.24 45.63 -8.44
CA TYR A 590 -29.85 45.18 -8.30
C TYR A 590 -29.05 45.42 -9.60
N PRO A 591 -28.22 46.49 -9.68
CA PRO A 591 -27.55 46.88 -10.92
C PRO A 591 -26.62 45.83 -11.54
N LYS A 592 -26.13 44.87 -10.75
CA LYS A 592 -25.27 43.78 -11.24
C LYS A 592 -26.07 42.62 -11.85
N ILE A 593 -27.40 42.62 -11.70
CA ILE A 593 -28.28 41.59 -12.24
C ILE A 593 -28.67 41.95 -13.68
N GLN A 594 -28.36 41.06 -14.62
CA GLN A 594 -28.89 41.08 -15.97
C GLN A 594 -29.97 40.00 -16.08
N ILE A 595 -31.16 40.40 -16.52
CA ILE A 595 -32.32 39.51 -16.65
C ILE A 595 -32.41 38.98 -18.09
N ILE A 596 -32.57 37.67 -18.23
CA ILE A 596 -32.81 36.96 -19.48
C ILE A 596 -34.09 36.15 -19.30
N ILE A 597 -35.11 36.39 -20.14
CA ILE A 597 -36.43 35.78 -19.99
C ILE A 597 -36.72 34.76 -21.09
N SER A 598 -37.42 33.68 -20.73
CA SER A 598 -38.10 32.79 -21.68
C SER A 598 -39.55 32.57 -21.26
N PRO A 599 -40.53 32.64 -22.18
CA PRO A 599 -41.92 32.32 -21.87
C PRO A 599 -42.16 30.82 -21.69
N ASN A 600 -41.26 29.95 -22.21
CA ASN A 600 -41.41 28.51 -22.18
C ASN A 600 -40.70 27.90 -20.98
N ASN A 601 -41.27 26.85 -20.38
CA ASN A 601 -40.58 26.06 -19.35
C ASN A 601 -39.41 25.29 -19.96
N GLU A 602 -38.24 25.90 -19.95
CA GLU A 602 -37.00 25.34 -20.49
C GLU A 602 -36.12 24.67 -19.41
N TYR A 603 -36.61 24.61 -18.17
CA TYR A 603 -35.90 24.12 -16.99
C TYR A 603 -34.50 24.74 -16.84
N GLU A 604 -33.64 24.15 -16.00
CA GLU A 604 -32.27 24.63 -15.73
C GLU A 604 -31.40 24.68 -16.99
N ARG A 605 -31.76 23.93 -18.04
CA ARG A 605 -31.09 23.93 -19.34
C ARG A 605 -31.05 25.33 -19.96
N PHE A 606 -32.08 26.15 -19.77
CA PHE A 606 -32.11 27.54 -20.24
C PHE A 606 -30.89 28.33 -19.77
N ALA A 607 -30.61 28.24 -18.47
CA ALA A 607 -29.47 28.91 -17.86
C ALA A 607 -28.14 28.29 -18.29
N ILE A 608 -28.01 26.96 -18.18
CA ILE A 608 -26.74 26.26 -18.41
C ILE A 608 -26.29 26.36 -19.88
N ASN A 609 -27.20 26.30 -20.85
CA ASN A 609 -26.85 26.48 -22.25
C ASN A 609 -26.72 27.97 -22.63
N GLY A 610 -27.41 28.87 -21.92
CA GLY A 610 -27.54 30.28 -22.27
C GLY A 610 -26.44 31.20 -21.72
N PHE A 611 -25.73 30.82 -20.65
CA PHE A 611 -24.79 31.76 -20.01
C PHE A 611 -23.52 32.03 -20.81
N ARG A 612 -23.02 31.03 -21.57
CA ARG A 612 -21.68 31.11 -22.19
C ARG A 612 -21.48 32.31 -23.12
N PRO A 613 -22.41 32.63 -24.04
CA PRO A 613 -22.24 33.78 -24.95
C PRO A 613 -22.28 35.13 -24.23
N LEU A 614 -22.73 35.18 -22.97
CA LEU A 614 -22.89 36.41 -22.20
C LEU A 614 -21.64 36.78 -21.41
N ILE A 615 -20.70 35.85 -21.24
CA ILE A 615 -19.49 36.02 -20.44
C ILE A 615 -18.28 36.22 -21.36
N PRO A 616 -17.43 37.24 -21.11
CA PRO A 616 -16.21 37.44 -21.89
C PRO A 616 -15.29 36.21 -21.87
N VAL A 617 -14.62 35.96 -23.01
CA VAL A 617 -13.61 34.88 -23.15
C VAL A 617 -12.34 35.27 -22.37
N THR A 618 -12.37 35.04 -21.06
CA THR A 618 -11.32 35.35 -20.09
C THR A 618 -11.32 34.29 -18.98
N GLU A 619 -10.29 34.26 -18.13
CA GLU A 619 -10.32 33.42 -16.94
C GLU A 619 -11.25 34.01 -15.87
N TYR A 620 -12.21 33.24 -15.38
CA TYR A 620 -13.18 33.66 -14.36
C TYR A 620 -13.58 32.54 -13.41
N PHE A 621 -14.18 32.91 -12.28
CA PHE A 621 -14.95 32.02 -11.43
C PHE A 621 -16.44 32.20 -11.69
N LEU A 622 -17.19 31.11 -11.65
CA LEU A 622 -18.64 31.13 -11.84
C LEU A 622 -19.31 30.30 -10.76
N TYR A 623 -20.39 30.84 -10.19
CA TYR A 623 -21.29 30.08 -9.32
C TYR A 623 -22.67 29.94 -9.95
N TYR A 624 -23.25 28.77 -9.77
CA TYR A 624 -24.57 28.40 -10.25
C TYR A 624 -25.45 28.01 -9.08
N PHE A 625 -26.67 28.55 -9.07
CA PHE A 625 -27.73 28.23 -8.13
C PHE A 625 -29.09 28.48 -8.78
N HIS A 626 -30.15 27.96 -8.19
CA HIS A 626 -31.49 28.03 -8.77
C HIS A 626 -32.60 27.99 -7.74
N THR A 627 -33.82 28.30 -8.14
CA THR A 627 -35.01 28.16 -7.28
C THR A 627 -35.40 26.69 -7.12
N LYS A 628 -34.58 25.91 -6.42
CA LYS A 628 -34.82 24.49 -6.12
C LYS A 628 -36.05 24.34 -5.23
N SER A 629 -36.79 23.25 -5.44
CA SER A 629 -37.95 22.87 -4.60
C SER A 629 -39.18 23.80 -4.72
N VAL A 630 -39.28 24.66 -5.73
CA VAL A 630 -40.40 25.60 -5.95
C VAL A 630 -41.81 25.01 -5.91
N THR A 631 -41.97 23.70 -6.19
CA THR A 631 -43.27 22.99 -6.19
C THR A 631 -43.43 21.99 -5.04
N ARG A 632 -42.47 21.93 -4.10
CA ARG A 632 -42.44 20.96 -2.98
C ARG A 632 -42.71 21.69 -1.67
N LYS A 633 -43.51 21.08 -0.79
CA LYS A 633 -43.95 21.70 0.47
C LYS A 633 -43.39 21.02 1.71
N GLU A 634 -42.75 19.86 1.54
CA GLU A 634 -42.20 19.06 2.62
C GLU A 634 -40.88 19.67 3.14
N GLN A 635 -40.72 19.69 4.47
CA GLN A 635 -39.58 20.33 5.14
C GLN A 635 -38.22 19.81 4.64
N CYS A 636 -38.11 18.52 4.29
CA CYS A 636 -36.88 17.93 3.78
C CYS A 636 -36.38 18.57 2.46
N TYR A 637 -37.27 19.13 1.64
CA TYR A 637 -36.91 19.83 0.40
C TYR A 637 -36.50 21.29 0.64
N GLU A 638 -37.11 21.94 1.63
CA GLU A 638 -36.70 23.24 2.15
C GLU A 638 -35.28 23.14 2.75
N ASP A 639 -35.08 22.19 3.65
CA ASP A 639 -33.79 21.90 4.30
C ASP A 639 -32.67 21.67 3.27
N TRP A 640 -32.97 20.93 2.21
CA TRP A 640 -32.01 20.67 1.13
C TRP A 640 -31.66 21.96 0.37
N ARG A 641 -32.64 22.81 0.05
CA ARG A 641 -32.37 24.10 -0.61
C ARG A 641 -31.53 25.00 0.30
N VAL A 642 -31.92 25.17 1.57
CA VAL A 642 -31.21 26.03 2.52
C VAL A 642 -29.79 25.53 2.77
N LEU A 643 -29.57 24.21 2.78
CA LEU A 643 -28.24 23.61 2.82
C LEU A 643 -27.39 24.01 1.61
N CYS A 644 -27.95 23.89 0.40
CA CYS A 644 -27.28 24.33 -0.83
C CYS A 644 -26.96 25.83 -0.83
N ASP A 645 -27.93 26.67 -0.44
CA ASP A 645 -27.76 28.13 -0.32
C ASP A 645 -26.65 28.47 0.67
N HIS A 646 -26.61 27.81 1.84
CA HIS A 646 -25.62 28.05 2.87
C HIS A 646 -24.19 27.84 2.34
N PHE A 647 -23.90 26.67 1.77
CA PHE A 647 -22.54 26.37 1.33
C PHE A 647 -22.13 27.09 0.03
N THR A 648 -23.06 27.27 -0.91
CA THR A 648 -22.73 27.91 -2.19
C THR A 648 -22.70 29.43 -2.09
N LEU A 649 -23.63 30.05 -1.35
CA LEU A 649 -23.77 31.51 -1.27
C LEU A 649 -23.12 32.10 -0.02
N LYS A 650 -23.25 31.47 1.16
CA LYS A 650 -22.71 32.00 2.42
C LYS A 650 -21.26 31.62 2.66
N ARG A 651 -20.84 30.42 2.25
CA ARG A 651 -19.45 29.91 2.38
C ARG A 651 -18.61 30.06 1.10
N TRP A 652 -18.96 31.03 0.24
CA TRP A 652 -18.34 31.25 -1.08
C TRP A 652 -16.83 31.38 -1.04
N ARG A 653 -16.28 31.93 0.05
CA ARG A 653 -14.85 32.20 0.19
C ARG A 653 -14.04 30.91 0.16
N VAL A 654 -14.51 29.87 0.84
CA VAL A 654 -13.89 28.55 0.83
C VAL A 654 -13.88 27.97 -0.59
N SER A 655 -15.00 28.11 -1.32
CA SER A 655 -15.10 27.65 -2.71
C SER A 655 -14.08 28.32 -3.62
N ILE A 656 -13.93 29.65 -3.55
CA ILE A 656 -12.97 30.37 -4.41
C ILE A 656 -11.53 29.93 -4.13
N GLU A 657 -11.16 29.76 -2.85
CA GLU A 657 -9.80 29.35 -2.52
C GLU A 657 -9.52 27.88 -2.90
N LEU A 658 -10.53 26.99 -2.79
CA LEU A 658 -10.40 25.61 -3.26
C LEU A 658 -10.36 25.51 -4.79
N LEU A 659 -11.01 26.41 -5.53
CA LEU A 659 -10.92 26.46 -7.00
C LEU A 659 -9.50 26.76 -7.50
N ARG A 660 -8.54 27.13 -6.64
CA ARG A 660 -7.12 27.17 -7.03
C ARG A 660 -6.55 25.77 -7.33
N TYR A 661 -7.13 24.74 -6.72
CA TYR A 661 -6.64 23.36 -6.75
C TYR A 661 -7.62 22.40 -7.45
N TYR A 662 -8.91 22.68 -7.34
CA TYR A 662 -10.00 21.87 -7.89
C TYR A 662 -10.69 22.56 -9.06
N ASP A 663 -11.35 21.78 -9.91
CA ASP A 663 -12.02 22.28 -11.13
C ASP A 663 -13.44 22.79 -10.85
N CYS A 664 -14.10 22.18 -9.87
CA CYS A 664 -15.40 22.58 -9.38
C CYS A 664 -15.56 22.24 -7.90
N VAL A 665 -16.36 23.05 -7.22
CA VAL A 665 -16.67 22.95 -5.79
C VAL A 665 -18.18 22.92 -5.63
N GLY A 666 -18.70 22.04 -4.80
CA GLY A 666 -20.12 21.99 -4.47
C GLY A 666 -20.34 21.30 -3.13
N ILE A 667 -21.53 20.75 -2.94
CA ILE A 667 -21.85 19.90 -1.78
C ILE A 667 -22.46 18.59 -2.24
N LEU A 668 -22.54 17.61 -1.34
CA LEU A 668 -23.22 16.35 -1.59
C LEU A 668 -22.68 15.67 -2.85
N LEU A 669 -21.35 15.49 -2.93
CA LEU A 669 -20.71 14.87 -4.09
C LEU A 669 -21.13 13.39 -4.15
N LYS A 670 -21.83 13.02 -5.22
CA LYS A 670 -22.38 11.68 -5.47
C LYS A 670 -21.74 11.07 -6.69
N ASN A 671 -21.79 9.74 -6.80
CA ASN A 671 -21.26 9.00 -7.93
C ASN A 671 -22.34 8.47 -8.91
N PHE A 672 -23.61 8.52 -8.54
CA PHE A 672 -24.71 7.90 -9.28
C PHE A 672 -25.70 8.94 -9.82
N PRO A 673 -26.12 8.91 -11.09
CA PRO A 673 -25.73 7.95 -12.12
C PRO A 673 -24.32 8.18 -12.65
N MET A 674 -23.75 9.36 -12.40
CA MET A 674 -22.34 9.69 -12.58
C MET A 674 -21.92 10.72 -11.52
N VAL A 675 -20.64 11.10 -11.51
CA VAL A 675 -20.12 12.08 -10.54
C VAL A 675 -20.84 13.41 -10.69
N HIS A 676 -21.42 13.94 -9.61
CA HIS A 676 -22.12 15.23 -9.59
C HIS A 676 -22.32 15.78 -8.16
N PHE A 677 -22.75 17.04 -8.06
CA PHE A 677 -23.16 17.66 -6.79
C PHE A 677 -24.68 17.60 -6.64
N SER A 678 -25.16 16.84 -5.66
CA SER A 678 -26.59 16.65 -5.47
C SER A 678 -27.26 17.96 -5.07
N GLY A 679 -28.27 18.36 -5.84
CA GLY A 679 -28.96 19.65 -5.70
C GLY A 679 -28.70 20.63 -6.85
N ASN A 680 -27.65 20.40 -7.64
CA ASN A 680 -27.16 21.26 -8.72
C ASN A 680 -26.79 22.69 -8.28
N TYR A 681 -25.96 22.80 -7.23
CA TYR A 681 -25.36 24.06 -6.78
C TYR A 681 -23.85 23.91 -6.77
N TRP A 682 -23.15 24.81 -7.43
CA TRP A 682 -21.71 24.64 -7.60
C TRP A 682 -20.99 25.93 -7.98
N TRP A 683 -19.70 25.93 -7.72
CA TRP A 683 -18.69 26.86 -8.18
C TRP A 683 -17.78 26.15 -9.18
N SER A 684 -17.32 26.83 -10.23
CA SER A 684 -16.35 26.27 -11.18
C SER A 684 -15.45 27.35 -11.79
N ARG A 685 -14.27 26.93 -12.24
CA ARG A 685 -13.39 27.76 -13.07
C ARG A 685 -13.84 27.74 -14.53
N SER A 686 -13.66 28.84 -15.24
CA SER A 686 -13.84 28.92 -16.69
C SER A 686 -13.17 27.79 -17.47
N GLU A 687 -11.99 27.34 -17.01
CA GLU A 687 -11.17 26.32 -17.63
C GLU A 687 -11.81 24.93 -17.58
N ASN A 688 -12.65 24.64 -16.57
CA ASN A 688 -13.46 23.44 -16.57
C ASN A 688 -14.67 23.61 -17.50
N LEU A 689 -15.35 24.76 -17.39
CA LEU A 689 -16.59 25.05 -18.12
C LEU A 689 -16.41 25.06 -19.64
N GLN A 690 -15.26 25.49 -20.16
CA GLN A 690 -14.98 25.53 -21.60
C GLN A 690 -14.96 24.13 -22.27
N HIS A 691 -14.73 23.07 -21.49
CA HIS A 691 -14.66 21.69 -22.00
C HIS A 691 -16.00 20.96 -21.94
N LEU A 692 -17.01 21.50 -21.25
CA LEU A 692 -18.32 20.86 -21.12
C LEU A 692 -19.13 21.05 -22.40
N LYS A 693 -19.94 20.06 -22.77
CA LYS A 693 -20.86 20.16 -23.91
C LYS A 693 -22.19 20.78 -23.47
N PRO A 694 -22.95 21.41 -24.38
CA PRO A 694 -24.33 21.80 -24.10
C PRO A 694 -25.18 20.61 -23.66
N ILE A 695 -26.21 20.88 -22.85
CA ILE A 695 -27.16 19.88 -22.37
C ILE A 695 -28.23 19.61 -23.45
N GLU A 696 -28.52 18.33 -23.67
CA GLU A 696 -29.59 17.82 -24.56
C GLU A 696 -30.92 17.59 -23.77
N GLU A 697 -31.88 16.79 -24.26
CA GLU A 697 -33.24 16.70 -23.69
C GLU A 697 -33.39 15.85 -22.40
N HIS A 698 -32.33 15.28 -21.83
CA HIS A 698 -32.46 14.44 -20.63
C HIS A 698 -32.51 15.27 -19.33
N TYR A 699 -33.55 15.02 -18.51
CA TYR A 699 -33.87 15.78 -17.29
C TYR A 699 -32.74 15.87 -16.25
N LEU A 700 -31.92 14.83 -16.08
CA LEU A 700 -30.83 14.81 -15.09
C LEU A 700 -29.53 15.48 -15.57
N MET A 701 -29.41 15.80 -16.86
CA MET A 701 -28.17 16.38 -17.41
C MET A 701 -27.76 17.72 -16.78
N PRO A 702 -28.67 18.63 -16.40
CA PRO A 702 -28.33 19.83 -15.63
C PRO A 702 -27.52 19.54 -14.36
N GLU A 703 -27.95 18.57 -13.57
CA GLU A 703 -27.32 18.23 -12.30
C GLU A 703 -25.94 17.60 -12.50
N MET A 704 -25.74 16.85 -13.59
CA MET A 704 -24.45 16.24 -13.94
C MET A 704 -23.49 17.20 -14.66
N PHE A 705 -23.95 18.38 -15.08
CA PHE A 705 -23.27 19.23 -16.05
C PHE A 705 -21.83 19.57 -15.65
N VAL A 706 -21.63 20.14 -14.46
CA VAL A 706 -20.33 20.70 -14.04
C VAL A 706 -19.24 19.62 -13.88
N CYS A 707 -19.66 18.38 -13.61
CA CYS A 707 -18.80 17.21 -13.45
C CYS A 707 -18.82 16.27 -14.69
N SER A 708 -19.55 16.62 -15.75
CA SER A 708 -19.70 15.77 -16.95
C SER A 708 -18.39 15.59 -17.72
N ASN A 709 -17.43 16.50 -17.55
CA ASN A 709 -16.05 16.24 -17.95
C ASN A 709 -15.45 15.19 -17.00
N TYR A 710 -15.36 13.96 -17.47
CA TYR A 710 -14.76 12.86 -16.72
C TYR A 710 -13.31 13.14 -16.27
N LYS A 711 -12.62 14.14 -16.83
CA LYS A 711 -11.27 14.58 -16.42
C LYS A 711 -11.27 15.60 -15.26
N ALA A 712 -12.42 16.08 -14.81
CA ALA A 712 -12.50 17.09 -13.76
C ALA A 712 -12.13 16.56 -12.37
N ASN A 713 -11.60 17.44 -11.53
CA ASN A 713 -11.36 17.23 -10.11
C ASN A 713 -12.41 17.97 -9.26
N PRO A 714 -13.55 17.33 -8.93
CA PRO A 714 -14.53 17.91 -8.04
C PRO A 714 -14.09 17.81 -6.58
N VAL A 715 -14.54 18.77 -5.76
CA VAL A 715 -14.43 18.72 -4.30
C VAL A 715 -15.75 19.15 -3.65
N SER A 716 -16.12 18.48 -2.57
CA SER A 716 -17.34 18.76 -1.81
C SER A 716 -17.01 19.44 -0.49
N LEU A 717 -17.69 20.55 -0.19
CA LEU A 717 -17.55 21.23 1.10
C LEU A 717 -18.24 20.49 2.24
N HIS A 718 -19.29 19.71 1.93
CA HIS A 718 -20.12 19.06 2.94
C HIS A 718 -20.77 17.80 2.40
N GLN A 719 -20.78 16.77 3.24
CA GLN A 719 -21.55 15.54 3.04
C GLN A 719 -22.52 15.37 4.20
N SER A 720 -23.81 15.22 3.91
CA SER A 720 -24.84 15.11 4.94
C SER A 720 -25.04 13.69 5.46
N GLY A 721 -24.66 12.68 4.66
CA GLY A 721 -24.91 11.26 4.94
C GLY A 721 -26.39 10.86 4.98
N VAL A 722 -27.31 11.72 4.52
CA VAL A 722 -28.76 11.43 4.50
C VAL A 722 -29.32 11.38 3.08
N LEU A 723 -30.46 10.71 2.93
CA LEU A 723 -31.23 10.70 1.68
C LEU A 723 -32.14 11.94 1.62
N HIS A 724 -31.64 12.99 0.97
CA HIS A 724 -32.39 14.24 0.78
C HIS A 724 -33.64 14.03 -0.09
N GLY A 725 -34.72 14.74 0.25
CA GLY A 725 -36.06 14.53 -0.31
C GLY A 725 -36.90 13.48 0.43
N ILE A 726 -36.32 12.80 1.42
CA ILE A 726 -37.03 11.89 2.33
C ILE A 726 -36.72 12.24 3.79
N THR A 727 -35.44 12.53 4.09
CA THR A 727 -34.98 12.84 5.45
C THR A 727 -34.82 14.35 5.64
N GLU A 728 -35.39 14.88 6.72
CA GLU A 728 -35.15 16.27 7.16
C GLU A 728 -33.68 16.47 7.57
N TYR A 729 -33.12 17.64 7.28
CA TYR A 729 -31.74 18.01 7.56
C TYR A 729 -31.66 19.51 7.96
N PRO A 730 -32.11 19.85 9.18
CA PRO A 730 -32.29 21.25 9.58
C PRO A 730 -30.95 22.00 9.71
N ALA A 731 -31.03 23.33 9.59
CA ALA A 731 -29.88 24.25 9.63
C ALA A 731 -28.98 24.07 10.86
N SER A 732 -29.54 23.71 12.01
CA SER A 732 -28.80 23.45 13.25
C SER A 732 -27.73 22.35 13.14
N ARG A 733 -27.75 21.53 12.08
CA ARG A 733 -26.72 20.50 11.81
C ARG A 733 -25.47 21.04 11.14
N TYR A 734 -25.53 22.20 10.49
CA TYR A 734 -24.42 22.72 9.67
C TYR A 734 -24.16 24.22 9.82
N GLU A 735 -25.09 25.00 10.36
CA GLU A 735 -24.95 26.46 10.45
C GLU A 735 -23.75 26.90 11.32
N THR A 736 -23.41 26.10 12.32
CA THR A 736 -22.30 26.34 13.25
C THR A 736 -20.95 25.88 12.68
N VAL A 737 -20.92 25.21 11.54
CA VAL A 737 -19.68 24.74 10.90
C VAL A 737 -18.92 25.96 10.39
N ARG A 738 -17.68 26.14 10.85
CA ARG A 738 -16.84 27.27 10.45
C ARG A 738 -16.08 26.95 9.17
N ASP A 739 -15.62 27.98 8.48
CA ASP A 739 -14.83 27.83 7.25
C ASP A 739 -13.57 27.00 7.49
N GLU A 740 -12.92 27.11 8.66
CA GLU A 740 -11.78 26.27 9.02
C GLU A 740 -12.15 24.78 9.11
N ASP A 741 -13.31 24.48 9.67
CA ASP A 741 -13.79 23.10 9.82
C ASP A 741 -14.15 22.52 8.45
N ILE A 742 -14.70 23.33 7.54
CA ILE A 742 -14.94 22.94 6.13
C ILE A 742 -13.62 22.61 5.44
N VAL A 743 -12.61 23.47 5.56
CA VAL A 743 -11.31 23.25 4.91
C VAL A 743 -10.61 22.00 5.44
N MET A 744 -10.71 21.72 6.73
CA MET A 744 -10.10 20.52 7.30
C MET A 744 -10.81 19.22 6.92
N ASN A 745 -12.06 19.28 6.46
CA ASN A 745 -12.92 18.10 6.25
C ASN A 745 -13.58 18.02 4.86
N PHE A 746 -13.12 18.78 3.86
CA PHE A 746 -13.69 18.68 2.52
C PHE A 746 -13.53 17.26 1.93
N HIS A 747 -14.47 16.86 1.09
CA HIS A 747 -14.55 15.51 0.55
C HIS A 747 -14.18 15.46 -0.93
N VAL A 748 -13.36 14.47 -1.30
CA VAL A 748 -12.97 14.19 -2.70
C VAL A 748 -13.42 12.81 -3.19
N VAL A 749 -13.90 11.96 -2.29
CA VAL A 749 -14.49 10.66 -2.62
C VAL A 749 -16.00 10.85 -2.71
N PRO A 750 -16.63 10.64 -3.88
CA PRO A 750 -18.08 10.71 -4.02
C PRO A 750 -18.78 9.61 -3.23
N GLU A 751 -19.96 9.90 -2.69
CA GLU A 751 -20.78 8.89 -2.01
C GLU A 751 -21.55 8.00 -3.01
N PHE A 752 -21.69 6.72 -2.66
CA PHE A 752 -22.42 5.71 -3.42
C PHE A 752 -23.75 5.39 -2.72
N ASN A 753 -24.83 6.10 -3.05
CA ASN A 753 -26.14 5.85 -2.43
C ASN A 753 -26.96 4.88 -3.29
N PHE A 754 -27.20 3.66 -2.78
CA PHE A 754 -28.00 2.60 -3.42
C PHE A 754 -29.52 2.91 -3.56
N GLY A 755 -29.97 4.15 -3.30
CA GLY A 755 -31.37 4.58 -3.40
C GLY A 755 -31.68 5.54 -4.56
N ASP A 756 -30.65 6.06 -5.25
CA ASP A 756 -30.87 6.97 -6.39
C ASP A 756 -31.27 6.20 -7.68
N GLU A 757 -31.21 4.86 -7.67
CA GLU A 757 -31.64 3.99 -8.79
C GLU A 757 -33.13 4.17 -9.13
N ASP A 758 -33.98 4.42 -8.13
CA ASP A 758 -35.41 4.66 -8.35
C ASP A 758 -35.68 5.98 -9.11
N ARG A 759 -34.72 6.92 -9.15
CA ARG A 759 -34.83 8.17 -9.93
C ARG A 759 -34.56 7.99 -11.42
N LEU A 760 -34.13 6.80 -11.85
CA LEU A 760 -33.97 6.44 -13.26
C LEU A 760 -35.22 5.79 -13.88
N LYS A 761 -36.32 5.66 -13.13
CA LYS A 761 -37.60 5.24 -13.71
C LYS A 761 -38.16 6.39 -14.57
N PRO A 762 -38.51 6.13 -15.85
CA PRO A 762 -38.98 7.15 -16.79
C PRO A 762 -40.14 8.00 -16.29
#